data_AF-A0A7X8UPL5-F1
#
_entry.id   AF-A0A7X8UPL5-F1
#
_cell.length_a   1.000
_cell.length_b   1.000
_cell.length_c   1.000
_cell.angle_alpha   90.00
_cell.angle_beta   90.00
_cell.angle_gamma   90.00
#
_symmetry.space_group_name_H-M   'P 1'
#
loop_
_entity.id
_entity.type
_entity.pdbx_description
1 polymer ?
#
loop_
_entity_poly.entity_id
_entity_poly.type
_entity_poly.pdbx_seq_one_letter_code
_entity_poly.pdbx_strand_id
1 'polypeptide(L)'
;MMKTTLPILCGLLILTPVTLAGNDSIRCEIELNSPQDDAVCAVLMPDRIASKLKNRTMLASDSNSVMPFDICDTLGGNILLFQPGLTSQTKAEYAFTADAPAQKPAKTDLTVTADDKHIIVKNAYFTVWHPKRGGGGFPARIKFEKSGFLEEGLVFEDWVRNSRENITNRARTDAASTTRLVHQSPLGVLLEVSVTFKGTSRQVKGTYQYLYTFASPIVRVWCLLEQDEIHQWNDVRVFVPGKKDFTYQAAVIGSPAGRIAMHPPGHTHKGSINGSDYALMENTEAAIGISSGLGAVAYDNGGDGYYYYVRPSQTLFSTRDHLLAAEMYLGPYQENPDVYTAWFTGRCRLLKSSLQEQDEATDTVVLEDEALKLQFAGGEEGFACIGADNKITGDSFMGVSPRSSGLWALQFKDANGNVKTLTAKDPCVRSIKQMTESGKGVIISWKGLSLDGRSRDVDVEVRVALTSPGRSEWTISLTNRSKRYGLTSYEFPRFNRVAPSGACDLVVPGGCWGARLVRNNKTGHTKSYPNVGCPMQFWAFLTQHGGLYLATEDPNSKIKVFNVSPGNDFTVLTWAEDMARPRKTRTLGYPFVLQAFKGDWWQVANIYRQWATRQKWCSNGLLANRPDEGGLLAKVGIWIRLWQGTQPAEAMDSIISRCLNAFSVPVAFHWYRTYTHNFDWGYPHYPPKPGVAERMRQYNDAGTIMMSYINGRLWDTAEKSFSAARPWACLTANGDLYRESYPKSSVLSVMCPYTKHWHEAIASVVEDQVEEFGASIFYLDQIGAAEAAMCFNPDHGHPVGGGSWWTDGYRTMLARLKSINDIDGRPISLTTENFAEPYLDTVDGFLMTRTRSGEDLPATPAIYGGYGVFFGIHQGENDNLDSFVALHGRDFLWGCQPGWINGWIATSKHAAKAAYLESVAKYRLSMKKFLVFGRLVGQARISPEPDKIRRTCTVSTAFVLETPAVGAYVWKAQDGALGLVCANLTQQDHEVTVEFSAQQVGYPGLTKFSCTEIDAEGNRQPLGDIQGSEVSLQIKLNSNGIKAFELLPLE
;
A
#
# COMPACT_ATOMS: atom_id res chain seq x y z
N MET A 1 3.71 8.05 13.78
CA MET A 1 2.67 7.34 14.55
C MET A 1 1.66 6.79 13.57
N MET A 2 1.60 5.47 13.42
CA MET A 2 0.56 4.78 12.64
C MET A 2 -0.77 4.92 13.39
N LYS A 3 -1.76 5.63 12.84
CA LYS A 3 -3.14 5.43 13.27
C LYS A 3 -3.63 4.17 12.54
N THR A 4 -3.87 3.12 13.32
CA THR A 4 -4.67 1.95 12.95
C THR A 4 -5.96 2.40 12.25
N THR A 5 -6.43 1.62 11.27
CA THR A 5 -7.69 1.87 10.56
C THR A 5 -8.79 2.12 11.60
N LEU A 6 -9.40 3.31 11.56
CA LEU A 6 -10.46 3.69 12.51
C LEU A 6 -11.62 2.68 12.41
N PRO A 7 -12.04 2.05 13.52
CA PRO A 7 -13.18 1.13 13.48
C PRO A 7 -14.44 1.88 13.09
N ILE A 8 -15.12 1.41 12.03
CA ILE A 8 -16.34 2.02 11.52
C ILE A 8 -17.50 1.62 12.43
N LEU A 9 -18.14 2.61 13.06
CA LEU A 9 -19.38 2.46 13.82
C LEU A 9 -20.56 2.43 12.85
N CYS A 10 -21.48 1.47 12.99
CA CYS A 10 -22.59 1.24 12.04
C CYS A 10 -23.51 2.47 11.87
N GLY A 11 -23.67 3.30 12.90
CA GLY A 11 -24.49 4.51 12.89
C GLY A 11 -23.73 5.84 12.83
N LEU A 12 -22.42 5.85 12.52
CA LEU A 12 -21.59 7.07 12.51
C LEU A 12 -21.18 7.44 11.08
N LEU A 13 -21.75 8.56 10.62
CA LEU A 13 -21.51 9.11 9.30
C LEU A 13 -20.09 9.70 9.21
N ILE A 14 -19.33 9.38 8.17
CA ILE A 14 -18.02 10.01 7.92
C ILE A 14 -18.24 11.21 7.00
N LEU A 15 -17.99 12.43 7.49
CA LEU A 15 -17.81 13.59 6.63
C LEU A 15 -16.51 13.40 5.84
N THR A 16 -16.63 12.92 4.61
CA THR A 16 -15.54 13.05 3.64
C THR A 16 -15.34 14.53 3.34
N PRO A 17 -14.10 15.03 3.32
CA PRO A 17 -13.84 16.42 3.00
C PRO A 17 -14.37 16.73 1.59
N VAL A 18 -15.47 17.47 1.51
CA VAL A 18 -15.79 18.30 0.35
C VAL A 18 -14.67 19.32 0.26
N THR A 19 -14.07 19.42 -0.92
CA THR A 19 -13.04 20.41 -1.28
C THR A 19 -13.37 21.79 -0.70
N LEU A 20 -12.57 22.23 0.27
CA LEU A 20 -12.53 23.62 0.71
C LEU A 20 -11.81 24.43 -0.38
N ALA A 21 -12.55 24.84 -1.41
CA ALA A 21 -12.10 25.77 -2.42
C ALA A 21 -12.92 27.07 -2.28
N GLY A 22 -12.26 28.14 -1.80
CA GLY A 22 -12.70 29.54 -1.94
C GLY A 22 -14.05 29.96 -1.33
N ASN A 23 -13.98 30.74 -0.26
CA ASN A 23 -15.03 31.54 0.40
C ASN A 23 -16.03 30.81 1.35
N ASP A 24 -15.66 30.86 2.64
CA ASP A 24 -16.44 31.02 3.87
C ASP A 24 -17.75 30.26 4.15
N SER A 25 -18.12 29.21 3.40
CA SER A 25 -19.20 28.30 3.82
C SER A 25 -18.89 26.81 3.65
N ILE A 26 -18.96 26.01 4.73
CA ILE A 26 -18.85 24.52 4.67
C ILE A 26 -20.27 23.95 4.64
N ARG A 27 -20.63 23.17 3.61
CA ARG A 27 -21.99 22.62 3.47
C ARG A 27 -22.06 21.10 3.72
N CYS A 28 -23.09 20.61 4.40
CA CYS A 28 -23.40 19.18 4.56
C CYS A 28 -24.89 18.88 4.34
N GLU A 29 -25.23 17.85 3.56
CA GLU A 29 -26.62 17.39 3.33
C GLU A 29 -26.89 16.14 4.17
N ILE A 30 -28.00 16.15 4.90
CA ILE A 30 -28.34 15.12 5.88
C ILE A 30 -29.81 14.72 5.70
N GLU A 31 -30.06 13.43 5.45
CA GLU A 31 -31.39 12.85 5.49
C GLU A 31 -31.77 12.54 6.93
N LEU A 32 -32.95 12.94 7.36
CA LEU A 32 -33.54 12.54 8.63
C LEU A 32 -34.52 11.39 8.38
N ASN A 33 -34.35 10.29 9.11
CA ASN A 33 -35.20 9.09 8.98
C ASN A 33 -36.64 9.31 9.49
N SER A 34 -36.93 10.43 10.18
CA SER A 34 -38.29 10.85 10.55
C SER A 34 -38.38 12.37 10.71
N PRO A 35 -39.29 13.06 10.01
CA PRO A 35 -39.44 14.53 10.03
C PRO A 35 -40.10 15.10 11.32
N GLN A 36 -40.16 14.34 12.43
CA GLN A 36 -40.89 14.75 13.64
C GLN A 36 -40.12 14.61 14.98
N ASP A 37 -38.83 14.25 14.98
CA ASP A 37 -38.06 14.04 16.22
C ASP A 37 -36.82 14.95 16.29
N ASP A 38 -36.71 15.76 17.35
CA ASP A 38 -35.68 16.81 17.55
C ASP A 38 -34.30 16.24 17.98
N ALA A 39 -34.03 14.95 17.78
CA ALA A 39 -32.84 14.26 18.30
C ALA A 39 -31.53 14.72 17.64
N VAL A 40 -30.41 14.66 18.37
CA VAL A 40 -29.09 15.11 17.88
C VAL A 40 -28.50 14.14 16.86
N CYS A 41 -27.97 14.68 15.75
CA CYS A 41 -27.18 13.94 14.78
C CYS A 41 -25.69 13.98 15.19
N ALA A 42 -24.97 12.86 15.01
CA ALA A 42 -23.54 12.75 15.29
C ALA A 42 -22.77 12.31 14.04
N VAL A 43 -21.71 13.03 13.68
CA VAL A 43 -20.98 12.85 12.41
C VAL A 43 -19.46 12.91 12.64
N LEU A 44 -18.72 11.89 12.21
CA LEU A 44 -17.26 11.85 12.27
C LEU A 44 -16.65 12.82 11.26
N MET A 45 -15.66 13.58 11.68
CA MET A 45 -14.97 14.59 10.88
C MET A 45 -13.44 14.43 10.91
N PRO A 46 -12.75 14.75 9.80
CA PRO A 46 -11.30 14.91 9.80
C PRO A 46 -10.82 16.08 10.67
N ASP A 47 -9.67 15.92 11.32
CA ASP A 47 -9.04 16.91 12.21
C ASP A 47 -8.87 18.30 11.56
N ARG A 48 -8.60 18.34 10.25
CA ARG A 48 -8.45 19.59 9.47
C ARG A 48 -9.76 20.38 9.30
N ILE A 49 -10.92 19.72 9.39
CA ILE A 49 -12.24 20.36 9.29
C ILE A 49 -12.67 20.85 10.68
N ALA A 50 -12.51 20.02 11.70
CA ALA A 50 -12.90 20.34 13.07
C ALA A 50 -12.29 21.66 13.56
N SER A 51 -10.99 21.88 13.30
CA SER A 51 -10.31 23.13 13.68
C SER A 51 -10.85 24.39 12.99
N LYS A 52 -11.38 24.26 11.76
CA LYS A 52 -11.97 25.37 11.00
C LYS A 52 -13.40 25.71 11.42
N LEU A 53 -14.10 24.76 12.05
CA LEU A 53 -15.51 24.88 12.41
C LEU A 53 -15.76 25.44 13.80
N LYS A 54 -14.78 25.35 14.73
CA LYS A 54 -14.94 25.78 16.13
C LYS A 54 -15.42 27.24 16.30
N ASN A 55 -15.13 28.11 15.32
CA ASN A 55 -15.48 29.54 15.36
C ASN A 55 -16.52 29.93 14.29
N ARG A 56 -17.29 28.98 13.77
CA ARG A 56 -18.31 29.22 12.74
C ARG A 56 -19.71 29.09 13.31
N THR A 57 -20.70 29.59 12.58
CA THR A 57 -22.12 29.40 12.88
C THR A 57 -22.72 28.45 11.86
N MET A 58 -23.42 27.40 12.32
CA MET A 58 -24.12 26.46 11.44
C MET A 58 -25.53 26.99 11.12
N LEU A 59 -25.89 27.02 9.84
CA LEU A 59 -27.18 27.43 9.32
C LEU A 59 -27.84 26.26 8.61
N ALA A 60 -29.14 26.05 8.72
CA ALA A 60 -29.89 25.22 7.78
C ALA A 60 -30.08 26.01 6.48
N SER A 61 -29.55 25.53 5.35
CA SER A 61 -29.48 26.24 4.06
C SER A 61 -30.85 26.56 3.46
N ASP A 62 -31.87 25.77 3.77
CA ASP A 62 -33.25 25.92 3.29
C ASP A 62 -33.99 27.10 3.95
N SER A 63 -33.68 27.38 5.22
CA SER A 63 -34.39 28.34 6.07
C SER A 63 -33.49 29.46 6.59
N ASN A 64 -32.18 29.39 6.34
CA ASN A 64 -31.14 30.19 7.00
C ASN A 64 -31.25 30.21 8.53
N SER A 65 -31.84 29.16 9.12
CA SER A 65 -31.99 29.07 10.57
C SER A 65 -30.66 28.72 11.23
N VAL A 66 -30.21 29.52 12.19
CA VAL A 66 -29.04 29.19 13.02
C VAL A 66 -29.32 27.95 13.87
N MET A 67 -28.43 26.97 13.77
CA MET A 67 -28.50 25.67 14.44
C MET A 67 -27.46 25.54 15.53
N PRO A 68 -27.81 24.94 16.69
CA PRO A 68 -26.83 24.60 17.71
C PRO A 68 -25.99 23.41 17.21
N PHE A 69 -24.66 23.53 17.34
CA PHE A 69 -23.74 22.44 17.10
C PHE A 69 -22.59 22.46 18.10
N ASP A 70 -21.91 21.34 18.21
CA ASP A 70 -20.77 21.12 19.08
C ASP A 70 -19.80 20.13 18.44
N ILE A 71 -18.53 20.17 18.82
CA ILE A 71 -17.49 19.27 18.29
C ILE A 71 -16.81 18.58 19.47
N CYS A 72 -16.97 17.27 19.56
CA CYS A 72 -16.41 16.42 20.60
C CYS A 72 -15.19 15.67 20.06
N ASP A 73 -14.03 15.81 20.72
CA ASP A 73 -12.82 15.05 20.39
C ASP A 73 -12.86 13.67 21.07
N THR A 74 -12.67 12.59 20.31
CA THR A 74 -12.79 11.21 20.81
C THR A 74 -11.62 10.34 20.32
N LEU A 75 -11.44 9.16 20.93
CA LEU A 75 -10.52 8.12 20.45
C LEU A 75 -10.82 7.70 19.01
N GLY A 76 -12.08 7.82 18.58
CA GLY A 76 -12.53 7.59 17.21
C GLY A 76 -12.37 8.77 16.26
N GLY A 77 -11.76 9.89 16.68
CA GLY A 77 -11.66 11.13 15.91
C GLY A 77 -12.67 12.20 16.34
N ASN A 78 -12.70 13.32 15.62
CA ASN A 78 -13.55 14.47 15.93
C ASN A 78 -15.01 14.22 15.52
N ILE A 79 -15.98 14.38 16.42
CA ILE A 79 -17.41 14.18 16.16
C ILE A 79 -18.15 15.51 16.20
N LEU A 80 -18.80 15.88 15.09
CA LEU A 80 -19.79 16.95 15.03
C LEU A 80 -21.11 16.46 15.60
N LEU A 81 -21.61 17.14 16.63
CA LEU A 81 -22.94 16.96 17.19
C LEU A 81 -23.78 18.18 16.79
N PHE A 82 -24.99 17.99 16.28
CA PHE A 82 -25.87 19.13 16.02
C PHE A 82 -27.34 18.76 16.12
N GLN A 83 -28.17 19.74 16.47
CA GLN A 83 -29.62 19.58 16.55
C GLN A 83 -30.26 20.07 15.24
N PRO A 84 -30.90 19.19 14.45
CA PRO A 84 -31.46 19.54 13.14
C PRO A 84 -32.73 20.41 13.20
N GLY A 85 -33.44 20.42 14.34
CA GLY A 85 -34.73 21.09 14.50
C GLY A 85 -35.91 20.34 13.86
N LEU A 86 -37.14 20.76 14.18
CA LEU A 86 -38.36 20.23 13.54
C LEU A 86 -38.44 20.74 12.09
N THR A 87 -38.24 19.85 11.12
CA THR A 87 -38.35 20.15 9.70
C THR A 87 -39.38 19.23 9.05
N SER A 88 -40.21 19.78 8.16
CA SER A 88 -41.13 18.99 7.33
C SER A 88 -40.42 18.26 6.19
N GLN A 89 -39.13 18.50 5.98
CA GLN A 89 -38.33 17.90 4.93
C GLN A 89 -37.48 16.77 5.50
N THR A 90 -37.45 15.63 4.80
CA THR A 90 -36.57 14.51 5.15
C THR A 90 -35.12 14.78 4.77
N LYS A 91 -34.81 15.86 4.03
CA LYS A 91 -33.46 16.23 3.59
C LYS A 91 -33.21 17.69 3.94
N ALA A 92 -32.10 17.97 4.61
CA ALA A 92 -31.70 19.32 4.95
C ALA A 92 -30.21 19.51 4.65
N GLU A 93 -29.87 20.61 3.98
CA GLU A 93 -28.49 21.05 3.81
C GLU A 93 -28.17 22.04 4.94
N TYR A 94 -26.97 21.95 5.52
CA TYR A 94 -26.48 22.87 6.54
C TYR A 94 -25.20 23.53 6.08
N ALA A 95 -25.01 24.82 6.34
CA ALA A 95 -23.84 25.61 5.98
C ALA A 95 -23.18 26.24 7.22
N PHE A 96 -21.86 26.09 7.38
CA PHE A 96 -21.09 26.80 8.42
C PHE A 96 -20.52 28.09 7.87
N THR A 97 -20.89 29.25 8.44
CA THR A 97 -20.51 30.57 7.91
C THR A 97 -19.64 31.38 8.89
N ALA A 98 -18.91 32.36 8.34
CA ALA A 98 -18.06 33.30 9.09
C ALA A 98 -18.84 34.39 9.83
N ASP A 99 -19.92 34.89 9.20
CA ASP A 99 -20.50 36.21 9.47
C ASP A 99 -21.95 36.16 10.02
N ALA A 100 -22.38 35.02 10.56
CA ALA A 100 -23.76 34.84 11.05
C ALA A 100 -23.90 35.09 12.57
N PRO A 101 -25.10 35.45 13.06
CA PRO A 101 -25.35 35.75 14.47
C PRO A 101 -24.99 34.59 15.43
N ALA A 102 -24.82 34.91 16.72
CA ALA A 102 -24.47 33.95 17.77
C ALA A 102 -25.38 32.70 17.73
N GLN A 103 -24.79 31.53 18.01
CA GLN A 103 -25.50 30.25 18.01
C GLN A 103 -26.79 30.31 18.85
N LYS A 104 -27.86 29.68 18.36
CA LYS A 104 -29.07 29.50 19.18
C LYS A 104 -28.74 28.55 20.34
N PRO A 105 -29.30 28.77 21.54
CA PRO A 105 -29.22 27.80 22.62
C PRO A 105 -29.80 26.45 22.16
N ALA A 106 -29.06 25.36 22.36
CA ALA A 106 -29.59 24.03 22.11
C ALA A 106 -30.71 23.70 23.10
N LYS A 107 -31.74 23.00 22.65
CA LYS A 107 -32.65 22.33 23.58
C LYS A 107 -31.94 21.08 24.08
N THR A 108 -32.05 20.79 25.38
CA THR A 108 -31.43 19.59 25.92
C THR A 108 -32.23 18.98 27.06
N ASP A 109 -32.33 17.65 27.05
CA ASP A 109 -32.71 16.78 28.16
C ASP A 109 -31.47 16.17 28.83
N LEU A 110 -30.28 16.42 28.27
CA LEU A 110 -29.02 15.84 28.69
C LEU A 110 -28.47 16.60 29.87
N THR A 111 -28.31 15.91 31.00
CA THR A 111 -27.73 16.45 32.22
C THR A 111 -26.62 15.53 32.69
N VAL A 112 -25.54 16.14 33.19
CA VAL A 112 -24.49 15.41 33.91
C VAL A 112 -24.34 16.03 35.29
N THR A 113 -24.44 15.18 36.30
CA THR A 113 -24.21 15.54 37.71
C THR A 113 -23.22 14.55 38.31
N ALA A 114 -22.68 14.86 39.47
CA ALA A 114 -21.82 13.93 40.18
C ALA A 114 -22.17 13.92 41.67
N ASP A 115 -22.22 12.71 42.25
CA ASP A 115 -22.25 12.51 43.70
C ASP A 115 -20.87 12.04 44.18
N ASP A 116 -20.71 11.71 45.46
CA ASP A 116 -19.41 11.28 46.02
C ASP A 116 -18.84 10.03 45.33
N LYS A 117 -19.70 9.16 44.78
CA LYS A 117 -19.34 7.85 44.22
C LYS A 117 -19.46 7.77 42.70
N HIS A 118 -20.29 8.61 42.08
CA HIS A 118 -20.67 8.45 40.67
C HIS A 118 -20.59 9.74 39.86
N ILE A 119 -20.38 9.57 38.56
CA ILE A 119 -20.77 10.52 37.53
C ILE A 119 -22.08 10.00 36.93
N ILE A 120 -23.10 10.86 36.90
CA ILE A 120 -24.48 10.50 36.56
C ILE A 120 -24.85 11.24 35.29
N VAL A 121 -25.16 10.52 34.22
CA VAL A 121 -25.59 11.08 32.94
C VAL A 121 -27.05 10.72 32.70
N LYS A 122 -27.90 11.71 32.42
CA LYS A 122 -29.35 11.54 32.25
C LYS A 122 -29.82 12.19 30.96
N ASN A 123 -30.73 11.54 30.24
CA ASN A 123 -31.56 12.10 29.17
C ASN A 123 -33.01 11.55 29.26
N ALA A 124 -33.85 11.77 28.25
CA ALA A 124 -35.25 11.30 28.26
C ALA A 124 -35.44 9.79 28.17
N TYR A 125 -34.38 9.02 27.88
CA TYR A 125 -34.43 7.56 27.76
C TYR A 125 -33.86 6.88 28.99
N PHE A 126 -32.79 7.44 29.58
CA PHE A 126 -32.13 6.81 30.72
C PHE A 126 -31.49 7.81 31.69
N THR A 127 -31.24 7.33 32.91
CA THR A 127 -30.19 7.82 33.80
C THR A 127 -29.16 6.72 34.02
N VAL A 128 -27.88 6.99 33.78
CA VAL A 128 -26.76 6.06 33.93
C VAL A 128 -25.80 6.56 35.00
N TRP A 129 -25.45 5.69 35.95
CA TRP A 129 -24.47 5.97 37.00
C TRP A 129 -23.15 5.26 36.67
N HIS A 130 -22.10 6.03 36.38
CA HIS A 130 -20.73 5.52 36.30
C HIS A 130 -20.01 5.69 37.63
N PRO A 131 -19.37 4.65 38.18
CA PRO A 131 -18.56 4.81 39.38
C PRO A 131 -17.33 5.67 39.06
N LYS A 132 -17.04 6.68 39.90
CA LYS A 132 -15.82 7.49 39.78
C LYS A 132 -14.56 6.65 39.94
N ARG A 133 -14.64 5.58 40.75
CA ARG A 133 -13.57 4.59 40.96
C ARG A 133 -14.12 3.17 41.11
N GLY A 134 -13.39 2.20 40.58
CA GLY A 134 -13.72 0.78 40.70
C GLY A 134 -14.82 0.32 39.74
N GLY A 135 -15.10 -0.99 39.74
CA GLY A 135 -16.11 -1.58 38.84
C GLY A 135 -15.74 -1.53 37.35
N GLY A 136 -14.47 -1.26 37.03
CA GLY A 136 -14.00 -1.00 35.67
C GLY A 136 -14.45 0.34 35.10
N GLY A 137 -15.10 1.21 35.88
CA GLY A 137 -15.71 2.47 35.41
C GLY A 137 -16.94 2.30 34.52
N PHE A 138 -17.47 1.07 34.42
CA PHE A 138 -18.64 0.74 33.61
C PHE A 138 -19.95 1.19 34.26
N PRO A 139 -21.06 1.34 33.50
CA PRO A 139 -22.39 1.61 34.04
C PRO A 139 -22.76 0.68 35.21
N ALA A 140 -22.87 1.23 36.41
CA ALA A 140 -23.21 0.46 37.62
C ALA A 140 -24.72 0.34 37.82
N ARG A 141 -25.48 1.34 37.35
CA ARG A 141 -26.93 1.39 37.41
C ARG A 141 -27.48 2.10 36.18
N ILE A 142 -28.62 1.64 35.68
CA ILE A 142 -29.33 2.27 34.56
C ILE A 142 -30.82 2.34 34.91
N LYS A 143 -31.36 3.54 35.02
CA LYS A 143 -32.81 3.77 35.14
C LYS A 143 -33.35 4.09 33.76
N PHE A 144 -34.32 3.33 33.27
CA PHE A 144 -34.99 3.62 32.00
C PHE A 144 -36.14 4.58 32.27
N GLU A 145 -36.03 5.83 31.81
CA GLU A 145 -36.93 6.90 32.26
C GLU A 145 -38.37 6.72 31.78
N LYS A 146 -38.59 6.04 30.65
CA LYS A 146 -39.94 5.82 30.10
C LYS A 146 -40.74 4.75 30.87
N SER A 147 -40.11 3.66 31.26
CA SER A 147 -40.77 2.57 32.01
C SER A 147 -40.64 2.72 33.51
N GLY A 148 -39.65 3.48 33.99
CA GLY A 148 -39.26 3.53 35.40
C GLY A 148 -38.44 2.32 35.83
N PHE A 149 -38.22 1.33 34.95
CA PHE A 149 -37.43 0.14 35.23
C PHE A 149 -36.01 0.52 35.64
N LEU A 150 -35.53 -0.11 36.71
CA LEU A 150 -34.21 0.14 37.27
C LEU A 150 -33.36 -1.12 37.11
N GLU A 151 -32.38 -1.08 36.21
CA GLU A 151 -31.38 -2.12 36.07
C GLU A 151 -30.28 -1.93 37.12
N GLU A 152 -30.26 -2.85 38.08
CA GLU A 152 -29.21 -3.03 39.06
C GLU A 152 -28.59 -4.44 38.92
N GLY A 153 -27.26 -4.50 38.88
CA GLY A 153 -26.52 -5.76 38.78
C GLY A 153 -26.13 -6.19 37.36
N LEU A 154 -26.10 -5.27 36.40
CA LEU A 154 -25.48 -5.47 35.10
C LEU A 154 -23.97 -5.76 35.25
N VAL A 155 -23.48 -6.80 34.59
CA VAL A 155 -22.08 -7.21 34.64
C VAL A 155 -21.43 -6.99 33.27
N PHE A 156 -20.40 -6.16 33.22
CA PHE A 156 -19.56 -5.99 32.03
C PHE A 156 -18.44 -7.01 32.04
N GLU A 157 -18.60 -8.09 31.27
CA GLU A 157 -17.61 -9.17 31.18
C GLU A 157 -16.56 -8.91 30.09
N ASP A 158 -15.99 -7.71 30.14
CA ASP A 158 -14.91 -7.30 29.26
C ASP A 158 -13.61 -8.00 29.66
N TRP A 159 -13.00 -8.70 28.70
CA TRP A 159 -11.77 -9.44 28.90
C TRP A 159 -10.85 -9.48 27.69
N VAL A 160 -9.57 -9.72 27.97
CA VAL A 160 -8.61 -10.23 27.00
C VAL A 160 -8.16 -11.61 27.46
N ARG A 161 -8.22 -12.59 26.55
CA ARG A 161 -7.89 -13.97 26.86
C ARG A 161 -6.98 -14.56 25.79
N ASN A 162 -6.00 -15.32 26.26
CA ASN A 162 -5.25 -16.27 25.47
C ASN A 162 -5.67 -17.67 25.95
N SER A 163 -6.53 -18.32 25.18
CA SER A 163 -7.08 -19.64 25.52
C SER A 163 -6.02 -20.74 25.50
N ARG A 164 -4.94 -20.58 24.72
CA ARG A 164 -3.86 -21.58 24.61
C ARG A 164 -2.96 -21.56 25.84
N GLU A 165 -2.72 -20.38 26.39
CA GLU A 165 -1.91 -20.18 27.60
C GLU A 165 -2.75 -20.20 28.88
N ASN A 166 -4.07 -20.36 28.76
CA ASN A 166 -5.02 -20.28 29.86
C ASN A 166 -4.93 -18.97 30.67
N ILE A 167 -4.58 -17.87 30.00
CA ILE A 167 -4.48 -16.54 30.61
C ILE A 167 -5.76 -15.77 30.30
N THR A 168 -6.41 -15.22 31.33
CA THR A 168 -7.60 -14.36 31.16
C THR A 168 -7.51 -13.17 32.08
N ASN A 169 -7.55 -11.97 31.50
CA ASN A 169 -7.54 -10.71 32.23
C ASN A 169 -8.87 -9.99 32.00
N ARG A 170 -9.48 -9.51 33.09
CA ARG A 170 -10.80 -8.87 33.07
C ARG A 170 -10.68 -7.41 33.48
N ALA A 171 -11.47 -6.54 32.87
CA ALA A 171 -11.48 -5.12 33.21
C ALA A 171 -12.19 -4.84 34.55
N ARG A 172 -13.33 -5.51 34.81
CA ARG A 172 -14.16 -5.24 36.00
C ARG A 172 -13.51 -5.52 37.34
N THR A 173 -12.41 -6.28 37.36
CA THR A 173 -11.65 -6.60 38.59
C THR A 173 -10.73 -5.45 39.03
N ASP A 174 -10.61 -4.41 38.22
CA ASP A 174 -9.75 -3.28 38.54
C ASP A 174 -10.41 -2.27 39.49
N ALA A 175 -10.11 -2.40 40.77
CA ALA A 175 -10.50 -1.43 41.80
C ALA A 175 -9.88 -0.04 41.61
N ALA A 176 -8.80 0.08 40.80
CA ALA A 176 -8.13 1.35 40.53
C ALA A 176 -8.64 2.06 39.27
N SER A 177 -9.60 1.45 38.56
CA SER A 177 -10.24 2.10 37.41
C SER A 177 -10.83 3.46 37.81
N THR A 178 -10.82 4.40 36.89
CA THR A 178 -11.33 5.76 37.12
C THR A 178 -12.25 6.18 35.99
N THR A 179 -13.26 6.98 36.31
CA THR A 179 -14.13 7.63 35.32
C THR A 179 -14.08 9.13 35.50
N ARG A 180 -13.88 9.85 34.39
CA ARG A 180 -13.84 11.32 34.37
C ARG A 180 -14.70 11.88 33.24
N LEU A 181 -15.26 13.06 33.47
CA LEU A 181 -15.90 13.86 32.45
C LEU A 181 -14.83 14.52 31.57
N VAL A 182 -14.90 14.30 30.26
CA VAL A 182 -13.92 14.84 29.28
C VAL A 182 -14.53 15.95 28.44
N HIS A 183 -15.81 15.83 28.11
CA HIS A 183 -16.53 16.81 27.30
C HIS A 183 -17.95 16.97 27.82
N GLN A 184 -18.46 18.20 27.87
CA GLN A 184 -19.83 18.51 28.24
C GLN A 184 -20.35 19.67 27.39
N SER A 185 -21.44 19.42 26.69
CA SER A 185 -22.27 20.43 26.06
C SER A 185 -23.74 20.03 26.19
N PRO A 186 -24.68 20.94 25.86
CA PRO A 186 -26.09 20.57 25.72
C PRO A 186 -26.35 19.42 24.73
N LEU A 187 -25.46 19.17 23.77
CA LEU A 187 -25.65 18.17 22.72
C LEU A 187 -24.99 16.83 23.03
N GLY A 188 -23.91 16.82 23.82
CA GLY A 188 -23.21 15.60 24.17
C GLY A 188 -22.37 15.67 25.44
N VAL A 189 -22.22 14.52 26.09
CA VAL A 189 -21.40 14.29 27.27
C VAL A 189 -20.46 13.12 26.98
N LEU A 190 -19.15 13.35 27.06
CA LEU A 190 -18.12 12.32 26.89
C LEU A 190 -17.52 11.97 28.25
N LEU A 191 -17.69 10.72 28.67
CA LEU A 191 -16.98 10.16 29.81
C LEU A 191 -15.82 9.31 29.33
N GLU A 192 -14.66 9.46 29.95
CA GLU A 192 -13.52 8.57 29.74
C GLU A 192 -13.30 7.70 30.95
N VAL A 193 -13.04 6.44 30.69
CA VAL A 193 -12.79 5.41 31.68
C VAL A 193 -11.42 4.82 31.43
N SER A 194 -10.53 4.93 32.41
CA SER A 194 -9.24 4.24 32.38
C SER A 194 -9.31 3.00 33.26
N VAL A 195 -8.93 1.85 32.71
CA VAL A 195 -9.00 0.55 33.39
C VAL A 195 -7.80 -0.31 33.00
N THR A 196 -7.33 -1.13 33.93
CA THR A 196 -6.34 -2.18 33.63
C THR A 196 -7.02 -3.53 33.64
N PHE A 197 -6.93 -4.27 32.55
CA PHE A 197 -7.36 -5.67 32.50
C PHE A 197 -6.42 -6.50 33.38
N LYS A 198 -6.95 -6.97 34.51
CA LYS A 198 -6.20 -7.72 35.53
C LYS A 198 -6.62 -9.18 35.55
N GLY A 199 -5.66 -10.07 35.71
CA GLY A 199 -5.87 -11.51 35.78
C GLY A 199 -4.58 -12.23 36.11
N THR A 200 -4.32 -13.34 35.44
CA THR A 200 -3.25 -14.29 35.81
C THR A 200 -1.84 -13.82 35.46
N SER A 201 -1.66 -13.06 34.37
CA SER A 201 -0.38 -12.46 33.95
C SER A 201 -0.56 -11.47 32.80
N ARG A 202 0.45 -10.61 32.55
CA ARG A 202 0.53 -9.65 31.41
C ARG A 202 -0.62 -8.63 31.35
N GLN A 203 -0.47 -7.49 32.01
CA GLN A 203 -1.51 -6.45 32.06
C GLN A 203 -1.75 -5.81 30.69
N VAL A 204 -3.01 -5.50 30.41
CA VAL A 204 -3.43 -4.69 29.26
C VAL A 204 -4.15 -3.46 29.79
N LYS A 205 -3.75 -2.27 29.35
CA LYS A 205 -4.45 -1.03 29.68
C LYS A 205 -5.60 -0.83 28.70
N GLY A 206 -6.73 -0.38 29.20
CA GLY A 206 -7.92 -0.05 28.43
C GLY A 206 -8.34 1.39 28.71
N THR A 207 -8.56 2.15 27.64
CA THR A 207 -9.19 3.48 27.72
C THR A 207 -10.51 3.42 26.97
N TYR A 208 -11.62 3.53 27.71
CA TYR A 208 -12.96 3.60 27.12
C TYR A 208 -13.43 5.04 27.06
N GLN A 209 -14.20 5.37 26.02
CA GLN A 209 -14.90 6.65 25.94
C GLN A 209 -16.38 6.42 25.62
N TYR A 210 -17.27 6.91 26.48
CA TYR A 210 -18.72 6.83 26.36
C TYR A 210 -19.29 8.19 25.97
N LEU A 211 -19.80 8.32 24.75
CA LEU A 211 -20.46 9.52 24.26
C LEU A 211 -21.97 9.38 24.39
N TYR A 212 -22.52 10.10 25.35
CA TYR A 212 -23.96 10.30 25.57
C TYR A 212 -24.43 11.50 24.79
N THR A 213 -25.64 11.41 24.23
CA THR A 213 -26.16 12.43 23.33
C THR A 213 -27.61 12.78 23.68
N PHE A 214 -28.01 14.01 23.36
CA PHE A 214 -29.35 14.54 23.56
C PHE A 214 -30.43 13.65 22.92
N ALA A 215 -31.53 13.39 23.63
CA ALA A 215 -32.72 12.69 23.13
C ALA A 215 -32.44 11.38 22.36
N SER A 216 -31.45 10.60 22.80
CA SER A 216 -31.04 9.35 22.15
C SER A 216 -30.86 8.20 23.15
N PRO A 217 -31.42 6.99 22.89
CA PRO A 217 -31.11 5.78 23.62
C PRO A 217 -29.75 5.18 23.21
N ILE A 218 -29.10 5.71 22.17
CA ILE A 218 -27.81 5.21 21.69
C ILE A 218 -26.65 5.91 22.41
N VAL A 219 -25.78 5.11 23.01
CA VAL A 219 -24.49 5.52 23.58
C VAL A 219 -23.39 4.99 22.69
N ARG A 220 -22.47 5.86 22.26
CA ARG A 220 -21.35 5.44 21.41
C ARG A 220 -20.13 5.20 22.26
N VAL A 221 -19.47 4.06 22.05
CA VAL A 221 -18.38 3.61 22.93
C VAL A 221 -17.15 3.23 22.11
N TRP A 222 -16.00 3.76 22.50
CA TRP A 222 -14.68 3.35 22.00
C TRP A 222 -13.89 2.67 23.10
N CYS A 223 -12.97 1.78 22.74
CA CYS A 223 -12.01 1.16 23.64
C CYS A 223 -10.65 1.06 22.95
N LEU A 224 -9.65 1.77 23.47
CA LEU A 224 -8.25 1.59 23.09
C LEU A 224 -7.59 0.61 24.07
N LEU A 225 -7.18 -0.55 23.58
CA LEU A 225 -6.38 -1.52 24.33
C LEU A 225 -4.90 -1.29 24.05
N GLU A 226 -4.07 -1.30 25.09
CA GLU A 226 -2.63 -1.09 25.00
C GLU A 226 -1.88 -2.13 25.83
N GLN A 227 -0.79 -2.66 25.26
CA GLN A 227 0.11 -3.58 25.94
C GLN A 227 1.56 -3.13 25.78
N ASP A 228 2.33 -3.19 26.88
CA ASP A 228 3.72 -2.73 26.90
C ASP A 228 4.63 -3.64 26.06
N GLU A 229 4.37 -4.96 26.10
CA GLU A 229 4.99 -5.99 25.27
C GLU A 229 3.95 -6.64 24.37
N ILE A 230 4.30 -6.88 23.10
CA ILE A 230 3.37 -7.46 22.13
C ILE A 230 3.08 -8.92 22.51
N HIS A 231 1.79 -9.22 22.78
CA HIS A 231 1.31 -10.55 23.10
C HIS A 231 0.06 -10.95 22.30
N GLN A 232 -0.01 -12.25 22.02
CA GLN A 232 -1.10 -13.05 21.43
C GLN A 232 -2.44 -13.09 22.18
N TRP A 233 -3.34 -12.11 22.11
CA TRP A 233 -4.70 -12.29 22.67
C TRP A 233 -5.68 -12.82 21.62
N ASN A 234 -6.15 -14.05 21.80
CA ASN A 234 -6.97 -14.77 20.81
C ASN A 234 -8.48 -14.78 21.08
N ASP A 235 -8.91 -14.22 22.21
CA ASP A 235 -10.31 -13.96 22.53
C ASP A 235 -10.40 -12.61 23.25
N VAL A 236 -10.57 -11.54 22.47
CA VAL A 236 -10.79 -10.18 22.95
C VAL A 236 -12.28 -9.89 22.94
N ARG A 237 -12.81 -9.52 24.10
CA ARG A 237 -14.21 -9.15 24.28
C ARG A 237 -14.29 -7.85 25.05
N VAL A 238 -14.81 -6.83 24.39
CA VAL A 238 -15.09 -5.53 24.99
C VAL A 238 -16.52 -5.14 24.68
N PHE A 239 -17.11 -4.31 25.54
CA PHE A 239 -18.51 -3.88 25.49
C PHE A 239 -19.50 -5.04 25.70
N VAL A 240 -19.32 -5.84 26.77
CA VAL A 240 -20.10 -7.06 27.00
C VAL A 240 -21.05 -6.91 28.20
N PRO A 241 -22.20 -6.23 28.06
CA PRO A 241 -23.20 -6.19 29.11
C PRO A 241 -23.88 -7.56 29.26
N GLY A 242 -24.00 -8.03 30.50
CA GLY A 242 -24.66 -9.28 30.83
C GLY A 242 -25.32 -9.31 32.19
N LYS A 243 -26.14 -10.34 32.41
CA LYS A 243 -27.03 -10.49 33.56
C LYS A 243 -27.03 -11.94 34.07
N LYS A 244 -27.03 -12.10 35.40
CA LYS A 244 -26.97 -13.39 36.11
C LYS A 244 -28.30 -13.85 36.71
N ASP A 245 -29.39 -13.19 36.34
CA ASP A 245 -30.76 -13.52 36.73
C ASP A 245 -31.70 -13.38 35.53
N PHE A 246 -32.92 -13.92 35.63
CA PHE A 246 -33.89 -14.00 34.53
C PHE A 246 -34.66 -12.69 34.29
N THR A 247 -33.97 -11.55 34.42
CA THR A 247 -34.54 -10.20 34.24
C THR A 247 -34.87 -9.89 32.79
N TYR A 248 -34.05 -10.33 31.83
CA TYR A 248 -34.27 -10.17 30.40
C TYR A 248 -34.67 -11.52 29.79
N GLN A 249 -35.95 -11.68 29.44
CA GLN A 249 -36.51 -12.97 29.02
C GLN A 249 -36.44 -13.20 27.51
N ALA A 250 -35.97 -12.21 26.73
CA ALA A 250 -35.81 -12.35 25.29
C ALA A 250 -34.49 -11.73 24.81
N ALA A 251 -34.00 -12.23 23.69
CA ALA A 251 -32.96 -11.57 22.89
C ALA A 251 -33.52 -11.16 21.54
N VAL A 252 -32.96 -10.09 20.98
CA VAL A 252 -33.26 -9.63 19.63
C VAL A 252 -31.97 -9.54 18.83
N ILE A 253 -31.92 -10.18 17.67
CA ILE A 253 -30.79 -10.12 16.74
C ILE A 253 -31.16 -9.32 15.49
N GLY A 254 -30.20 -8.61 14.90
CA GLY A 254 -30.39 -7.81 13.68
C GLY A 254 -30.14 -8.59 12.37
N SER A 255 -30.86 -8.17 11.32
CA SER A 255 -30.74 -8.55 9.89
C SER A 255 -30.83 -10.07 9.55
N PRO A 256 -32.08 -10.59 9.40
CA PRO A 256 -33.36 -9.92 9.68
C PRO A 256 -33.60 -9.78 11.19
N ALA A 257 -34.32 -8.73 11.59
CA ALA A 257 -34.66 -8.53 12.99
C ALA A 257 -35.51 -9.69 13.52
N GLY A 258 -35.04 -10.37 14.57
CA GLY A 258 -35.67 -11.56 15.10
C GLY A 258 -35.63 -11.61 16.62
N ARG A 259 -36.79 -11.84 17.24
CA ARG A 259 -36.96 -11.99 18.69
C ARG A 259 -36.96 -13.46 19.08
N ILE A 260 -36.20 -13.79 20.12
CA ILE A 260 -35.99 -15.17 20.58
C ILE A 260 -36.18 -15.20 22.09
N ALA A 261 -37.03 -16.11 22.58
CA ALA A 261 -37.20 -16.31 24.02
C ALA A 261 -35.93 -16.95 24.62
N MET A 262 -35.51 -16.46 25.77
CA MET A 262 -34.36 -16.99 26.51
C MET A 262 -34.81 -18.03 27.55
N HIS A 263 -33.92 -18.95 27.92
CA HIS A 263 -34.27 -20.09 28.77
C HIS A 263 -34.06 -19.86 30.28
N PRO A 264 -35.08 -20.03 31.15
CA PRO A 264 -34.98 -19.73 32.58
C PRO A 264 -33.91 -20.58 33.31
N PRO A 265 -33.44 -20.13 34.49
CA PRO A 265 -32.48 -20.88 35.30
C PRO A 265 -32.93 -22.32 35.56
N GLY A 266 -32.00 -23.28 35.40
CA GLY A 266 -32.25 -24.73 35.52
C GLY A 266 -32.58 -25.42 34.19
N HIS A 267 -32.62 -24.70 33.07
CA HIS A 267 -32.78 -25.28 31.73
C HIS A 267 -31.46 -25.84 31.18
N THR A 268 -31.50 -26.85 30.33
CA THR A 268 -30.26 -27.48 29.78
C THR A 268 -29.61 -26.71 28.62
N HIS A 269 -30.13 -25.53 28.26
CA HIS A 269 -29.69 -24.80 27.07
C HIS A 269 -28.43 -23.98 27.33
N LYS A 270 -27.48 -24.04 26.39
CA LYS A 270 -26.28 -23.21 26.36
C LYS A 270 -25.88 -22.94 24.90
N GLY A 271 -25.99 -21.69 24.45
CA GLY A 271 -25.86 -21.37 23.02
C GLY A 271 -25.50 -19.91 22.72
N SER A 272 -24.98 -19.68 21.51
CA SER A 272 -24.75 -18.34 20.95
C SER A 272 -25.67 -18.13 19.76
N ILE A 273 -26.26 -16.96 19.68
CA ILE A 273 -27.14 -16.52 18.60
C ILE A 273 -26.48 -15.32 17.95
N ASN A 274 -26.09 -15.45 16.68
CA ASN A 274 -25.36 -14.41 15.96
C ASN A 274 -26.34 -13.49 15.21
N GLY A 275 -26.25 -12.19 15.45
CA GLY A 275 -26.84 -11.14 14.63
C GLY A 275 -25.78 -10.54 13.71
N SER A 276 -26.14 -10.26 12.46
CA SER A 276 -25.21 -9.67 11.50
C SER A 276 -24.86 -8.21 11.83
N ASP A 277 -25.78 -7.48 12.47
CA ASP A 277 -25.62 -6.05 12.77
C ASP A 277 -25.61 -5.74 14.29
N TYR A 278 -26.59 -6.27 15.03
CA TYR A 278 -26.77 -5.99 16.46
C TYR A 278 -27.34 -7.19 17.23
N ALA A 279 -27.17 -7.18 18.54
CA ALA A 279 -27.80 -8.10 19.48
C ALA A 279 -28.25 -7.34 20.74
N LEU A 280 -29.47 -7.59 21.21
CA LEU A 280 -30.01 -7.04 22.45
C LEU A 280 -30.54 -8.15 23.36
N MET A 281 -30.57 -7.86 24.66
CA MET A 281 -31.41 -8.54 25.64
C MET A 281 -32.52 -7.59 26.09
N GLU A 282 -33.74 -8.08 26.23
CA GLU A 282 -34.92 -7.27 26.55
C GLU A 282 -35.91 -7.98 27.48
N ASN A 283 -36.71 -7.18 28.17
CA ASN A 283 -37.94 -7.56 28.85
C ASN A 283 -39.08 -6.65 28.37
N THR A 284 -40.25 -6.70 29.01
CA THR A 284 -41.40 -5.87 28.62
C THR A 284 -41.24 -4.37 28.93
N GLU A 285 -40.19 -3.98 29.64
CA GLU A 285 -39.98 -2.61 30.14
C GLU A 285 -38.73 -1.93 29.57
N ALA A 286 -37.70 -2.69 29.20
CA ALA A 286 -36.38 -2.18 28.80
C ALA A 286 -35.62 -3.16 27.88
N ALA A 287 -34.67 -2.60 27.12
CA ALA A 287 -33.72 -3.35 26.31
C ALA A 287 -32.30 -2.76 26.41
N ILE A 288 -31.31 -3.66 26.46
CA ILE A 288 -29.88 -3.35 26.44
C ILE A 288 -29.24 -4.11 25.28
N GLY A 289 -28.56 -3.41 24.40
CA GLY A 289 -28.01 -4.02 23.20
C GLY A 289 -26.72 -3.42 22.70
N ILE A 290 -26.10 -4.10 21.75
CA ILE A 290 -24.88 -3.66 21.09
C ILE A 290 -24.91 -3.89 19.59
N SER A 291 -24.36 -2.93 18.86
CA SER A 291 -24.03 -3.04 17.43
C SER A 291 -22.56 -2.72 17.21
N SER A 292 -21.93 -3.46 16.30
CA SER A 292 -20.54 -3.22 15.91
C SER A 292 -20.32 -3.61 14.45
N GLY A 293 -19.32 -3.03 13.80
CA GLY A 293 -18.92 -3.40 12.43
C GLY A 293 -18.40 -4.84 12.29
N LEU A 294 -18.26 -5.59 13.40
CA LEU A 294 -17.87 -7.00 13.42
C LEU A 294 -19.10 -7.94 13.50
N GLY A 295 -20.32 -7.40 13.61
CA GLY A 295 -21.53 -8.13 14.00
C GLY A 295 -21.66 -8.26 15.53
N ALA A 296 -22.70 -8.94 15.98
CA ALA A 296 -23.01 -9.07 17.41
C ALA A 296 -23.57 -10.46 17.77
N VAL A 297 -23.46 -10.84 19.03
CA VAL A 297 -23.84 -12.16 19.54
C VAL A 297 -24.64 -12.00 20.81
N ALA A 298 -25.81 -12.62 20.88
CA ALA A 298 -26.53 -12.88 22.13
C ALA A 298 -26.16 -14.28 22.63
N TYR A 299 -25.77 -14.39 23.90
CA TYR A 299 -25.43 -15.65 24.54
C TYR A 299 -26.49 -16.02 25.58
N ASP A 300 -27.03 -17.24 25.46
CA ASP A 300 -28.03 -17.81 26.37
C ASP A 300 -27.41 -19.01 27.11
N ASN A 301 -27.35 -18.95 28.43
CA ASN A 301 -27.02 -20.08 29.30
C ASN A 301 -28.09 -20.23 30.37
N GLY A 302 -29.03 -21.16 30.17
CA GLY A 302 -30.09 -21.50 31.12
C GLY A 302 -29.67 -22.49 32.21
N GLY A 303 -28.48 -23.10 32.10
CA GLY A 303 -28.01 -24.17 33.00
C GLY A 303 -27.41 -23.70 34.33
N ASP A 304 -26.69 -24.60 35.00
CA ASP A 304 -25.98 -24.32 36.25
C ASP A 304 -24.92 -23.22 36.03
N GLY A 305 -25.11 -22.06 36.67
CA GLY A 305 -24.33 -20.85 36.38
C GLY A 305 -24.98 -19.92 35.35
N TYR A 306 -26.32 -19.91 35.31
CA TYR A 306 -27.18 -19.06 34.50
C TYR A 306 -26.55 -17.69 34.16
N TYR A 307 -26.45 -17.36 32.87
CA TYR A 307 -25.84 -16.10 32.43
C TYR A 307 -26.19 -15.69 31.00
N TYR A 308 -26.72 -14.48 30.84
CA TYR A 308 -26.95 -13.87 29.53
C TYR A 308 -26.02 -12.72 29.29
N TYR A 309 -25.54 -12.58 28.07
CA TYR A 309 -24.84 -11.37 27.66
C TYR A 309 -24.98 -11.14 26.17
N VAL A 310 -24.84 -9.89 25.77
CA VAL A 310 -24.65 -9.51 24.38
C VAL A 310 -23.23 -8.99 24.20
N ARG A 311 -22.65 -9.21 23.02
CA ARG A 311 -21.28 -8.76 22.72
C ARG A 311 -21.07 -8.54 21.23
N PRO A 312 -20.05 -7.77 20.84
CA PRO A 312 -19.51 -7.83 19.48
C PRO A 312 -19.00 -9.24 19.14
N SER A 313 -18.90 -9.54 17.85
CA SER A 313 -18.18 -10.73 17.38
C SER A 313 -16.72 -10.73 17.84
N GLN A 314 -16.11 -11.91 17.93
CA GLN A 314 -14.76 -12.06 18.49
C GLN A 314 -13.71 -11.42 17.58
N THR A 315 -12.68 -10.84 18.18
CA THR A 315 -11.50 -10.27 17.49
C THR A 315 -10.20 -10.72 18.15
N LEU A 316 -9.09 -10.53 17.44
CA LEU A 316 -7.72 -10.82 17.87
C LEU A 316 -6.99 -9.51 18.22
N PHE A 317 -6.15 -9.53 19.25
CA PHE A 317 -5.24 -8.42 19.58
C PHE A 317 -3.80 -8.93 19.67
N SER A 318 -2.95 -8.47 18.74
CA SER A 318 -1.54 -8.90 18.61
C SER A 318 -0.59 -7.74 18.26
N THR A 319 -1.03 -6.50 18.48
CA THR A 319 -0.32 -5.24 18.20
C THR A 319 -0.03 -4.50 19.50
N ARG A 320 0.75 -3.41 19.49
CA ARG A 320 0.94 -2.61 20.73
C ARG A 320 -0.34 -1.94 21.21
N ASP A 321 -1.14 -1.46 20.27
CA ASP A 321 -2.44 -0.85 20.51
C ASP A 321 -3.53 -1.50 19.64
N HIS A 322 -4.78 -1.45 20.09
CA HIS A 322 -5.94 -1.95 19.34
C HIS A 322 -7.19 -1.14 19.69
N LEU A 323 -7.68 -0.36 18.73
CA LEU A 323 -8.86 0.47 18.89
C LEU A 323 -10.11 -0.28 18.40
N LEU A 324 -11.11 -0.36 19.26
CA LEU A 324 -12.41 -0.99 19.01
C LEU A 324 -13.52 0.03 19.26
N ALA A 325 -14.66 -0.15 18.60
CA ALA A 325 -15.82 0.71 18.76
C ALA A 325 -17.14 -0.05 18.62
N ALA A 326 -18.15 0.38 19.36
CA ALA A 326 -19.53 -0.11 19.28
C ALA A 326 -20.57 0.98 19.59
N GLU A 327 -21.82 0.74 19.19
CA GLU A 327 -22.98 1.50 19.64
C GLU A 327 -23.78 0.65 20.64
N MET A 328 -24.13 1.21 21.79
CA MET A 328 -24.94 0.57 22.81
C MET A 328 -26.35 1.17 22.82
N TYR A 329 -27.37 0.32 22.76
CA TYR A 329 -28.75 0.73 22.96
C TYR A 329 -29.11 0.58 24.43
N LEU A 330 -29.50 1.68 25.08
CA LEU A 330 -30.06 1.74 26.42
C LEU A 330 -31.43 2.41 26.29
N GLY A 331 -32.50 1.62 26.15
CA GLY A 331 -33.81 2.21 25.87
C GLY A 331 -34.99 1.31 26.23
N PRO A 332 -36.21 1.82 26.02
CA PRO A 332 -37.43 1.09 26.29
C PRO A 332 -37.60 -0.10 25.34
N TYR A 333 -38.32 -1.12 25.82
CA TYR A 333 -38.82 -2.21 24.99
C TYR A 333 -39.54 -1.70 23.73
N GLN A 334 -39.33 -2.40 22.61
CA GLN A 334 -40.01 -2.15 21.33
C GLN A 334 -40.80 -3.39 20.91
N GLU A 335 -42.11 -3.25 20.75
CA GLU A 335 -42.97 -4.34 20.26
C GLU A 335 -42.51 -4.80 18.87
N ASN A 336 -42.19 -3.86 17.98
CA ASN A 336 -41.60 -4.11 16.68
C ASN A 336 -40.05 -4.09 16.74
N PRO A 337 -39.35 -5.23 16.52
CA PRO A 337 -37.89 -5.30 16.51
C PRO A 337 -37.20 -4.37 15.50
N ASP A 338 -37.86 -4.01 14.40
CA ASP A 338 -37.30 -3.10 13.39
C ASP A 338 -37.02 -1.69 13.93
N VAL A 339 -37.66 -1.31 15.04
CA VAL A 339 -37.38 -0.04 15.71
C VAL A 339 -35.95 -0.03 16.25
N TYR A 340 -35.42 -1.16 16.73
CA TYR A 340 -34.01 -1.25 17.13
C TYR A 340 -33.08 -1.08 15.93
N THR A 341 -33.40 -1.69 14.78
CA THR A 341 -32.66 -1.49 13.52
C THR A 341 -32.60 -0.01 13.16
N ALA A 342 -33.72 0.72 13.26
CA ALA A 342 -33.76 2.14 12.96
C ALA A 342 -32.88 3.00 13.88
N TRP A 343 -32.67 2.56 15.14
CA TRP A 343 -31.77 3.24 16.06
C TRP A 343 -30.29 2.97 15.76
N PHE A 344 -29.90 1.72 15.52
CA PHE A 344 -28.50 1.33 15.24
C PHE A 344 -28.00 1.69 13.85
N THR A 345 -28.89 1.85 12.86
CA THR A 345 -28.53 2.32 11.52
C THR A 345 -28.42 3.85 11.43
N GLY A 346 -28.52 4.54 12.57
CA GLY A 346 -28.53 5.99 12.69
C GLY A 346 -29.89 6.59 12.31
N ARG A 347 -30.25 7.75 12.90
CA ARG A 347 -31.44 8.55 12.53
C ARG A 347 -31.18 9.54 11.40
N CYS A 348 -29.92 9.76 11.08
CA CYS A 348 -29.48 10.67 10.04
C CYS A 348 -28.66 9.85 9.03
N ARG A 349 -28.91 9.99 7.72
CA ARG A 349 -28.04 9.45 6.66
C ARG A 349 -27.32 10.60 5.99
N LEU A 350 -26.02 10.49 5.75
CA LEU A 350 -25.35 11.41 4.83
C LEU A 350 -25.87 11.08 3.43
N LEU A 351 -26.73 11.94 2.90
CA LEU A 351 -27.06 11.87 1.49
C LEU A 351 -25.96 12.58 0.74
N LYS A 352 -25.13 11.80 0.07
CA LYS A 352 -24.95 12.08 -1.35
C LYS A 352 -25.50 10.84 -2.05
N SER A 353 -26.49 10.89 -2.91
CA SER A 353 -27.01 12.00 -3.72
C SER A 353 -28.52 11.80 -3.91
N SER A 354 -29.33 12.84 -3.67
CA SER A 354 -30.59 12.95 -4.40
C SER A 354 -30.21 13.27 -5.83
N LEU A 355 -30.34 12.28 -6.67
CA LEU A 355 -30.41 12.52 -8.10
C LEU A 355 -31.71 13.25 -8.31
N GLN A 356 -31.65 14.51 -8.75
CA GLN A 356 -32.64 14.89 -9.73
C GLN A 356 -32.35 13.98 -10.93
N GLU A 357 -33.28 13.05 -11.16
CA GLU A 357 -33.36 12.30 -12.41
C GLU A 357 -33.60 13.33 -13.50
N GLN A 358 -32.52 13.78 -14.13
CA GLN A 358 -32.58 14.04 -15.54
C GLN A 358 -32.39 12.69 -16.23
N ASP A 359 -33.53 12.05 -16.49
CA ASP A 359 -33.63 11.07 -17.56
C ASP A 359 -33.48 11.82 -18.88
N GLU A 360 -32.24 12.16 -19.24
CA GLU A 360 -31.89 12.38 -20.63
C GLU A 360 -30.68 11.53 -20.95
N ALA A 361 -30.97 10.33 -21.45
CA ALA A 361 -30.06 9.67 -22.36
C ALA A 361 -29.98 10.54 -23.62
N THR A 362 -28.93 11.36 -23.72
CA THR A 362 -28.29 11.74 -25.00
C THR A 362 -27.00 12.54 -24.74
N ASP A 363 -26.03 12.33 -25.63
CA ASP A 363 -24.74 13.01 -25.80
C ASP A 363 -23.60 12.81 -24.78
N THR A 364 -22.39 12.84 -25.34
CA THR A 364 -21.07 12.69 -24.71
C THR A 364 -20.96 13.46 -23.40
N VAL A 365 -20.47 12.82 -22.33
CA VAL A 365 -20.20 13.49 -21.05
C VAL A 365 -18.76 14.00 -21.00
N VAL A 366 -18.57 15.24 -20.57
CA VAL A 366 -17.26 15.88 -20.44
C VAL A 366 -16.94 16.11 -18.97
N LEU A 367 -15.71 15.76 -18.58
CA LEU A 367 -15.14 16.06 -17.26
C LEU A 367 -13.82 16.82 -17.48
N GLU A 368 -13.75 18.08 -17.08
CA GLU A 368 -12.54 18.89 -17.31
C GLU A 368 -12.18 19.84 -16.18
N ASP A 369 -10.90 20.19 -16.15
CA ASP A 369 -10.34 21.31 -15.40
C ASP A 369 -9.44 22.16 -16.32
N GLU A 370 -8.63 23.05 -15.76
CA GLU A 370 -7.73 23.92 -16.51
C GLU A 370 -6.64 23.18 -17.31
N ALA A 371 -6.30 21.93 -16.95
CA ALA A 371 -5.14 21.20 -17.47
C ALA A 371 -5.49 19.87 -18.16
N LEU A 372 -6.64 19.26 -17.86
CA LEU A 372 -7.12 18.02 -18.47
C LEU A 372 -8.60 18.12 -18.82
N LYS A 373 -8.98 17.58 -19.97
CA LYS A 373 -10.37 17.34 -20.35
C LYS A 373 -10.56 15.90 -20.78
N LEU A 374 -11.49 15.21 -20.14
CA LEU A 374 -11.90 13.84 -20.43
C LEU A 374 -13.29 13.84 -21.08
N GLN A 375 -13.48 12.98 -22.07
CA GLN A 375 -14.74 12.83 -22.79
C GLN A 375 -15.17 11.38 -22.80
N PHE A 376 -16.42 11.12 -22.42
CA PHE A 376 -17.03 9.79 -22.34
C PHE A 376 -18.14 9.64 -23.36
N ALA A 377 -18.12 8.55 -24.12
CA ALA A 377 -19.17 8.22 -25.08
C ALA A 377 -20.53 7.99 -24.38
N GLY A 378 -21.61 7.98 -25.16
CA GLY A 378 -22.93 7.62 -24.66
C GLY A 378 -23.04 6.17 -24.14
N GLY A 379 -24.17 5.87 -23.50
CA GLY A 379 -24.41 4.58 -22.85
C GLY A 379 -24.36 3.35 -23.76
N GLU A 380 -24.70 3.49 -25.06
CA GLU A 380 -24.63 2.39 -26.04
C GLU A 380 -23.19 1.93 -26.33
N GLU A 381 -22.24 2.86 -26.25
CA GLU A 381 -20.81 2.59 -26.40
C GLU A 381 -20.13 2.23 -25.08
N GLY A 382 -20.92 1.97 -24.03
CA GLY A 382 -20.45 1.54 -22.72
C GLY A 382 -19.63 2.60 -21.99
N PHE A 383 -19.93 3.88 -22.21
CA PHE A 383 -19.24 5.04 -21.62
C PHE A 383 -17.71 4.98 -21.72
N ALA A 384 -17.18 4.48 -22.85
CA ALA A 384 -15.74 4.49 -23.08
C ALA A 384 -15.19 5.92 -23.06
N CYS A 385 -13.97 6.09 -22.55
CA CYS A 385 -13.24 7.35 -22.68
C CYS A 385 -12.79 7.51 -24.13
N ILE A 386 -13.37 8.49 -24.81
CA ILE A 386 -13.17 8.76 -26.25
C ILE A 386 -12.33 10.01 -26.51
N GLY A 387 -11.96 10.74 -25.47
CA GLY A 387 -11.07 11.89 -25.55
C GLY A 387 -10.40 12.18 -24.21
N ALA A 388 -9.13 12.55 -24.26
CA ALA A 388 -8.31 13.00 -23.14
C ALA A 388 -7.37 14.12 -23.63
N ASP A 389 -7.81 15.37 -23.53
CA ASP A 389 -7.04 16.54 -23.96
C ASP A 389 -6.10 17.00 -22.83
N ASN A 390 -4.81 17.04 -23.13
CA ASN A 390 -3.80 17.71 -22.31
C ASN A 390 -3.85 19.21 -22.61
N LYS A 391 -4.62 19.96 -21.83
CA LYS A 391 -4.81 21.41 -22.00
C LYS A 391 -3.57 22.23 -21.66
N ILE A 392 -2.57 21.62 -21.01
CA ILE A 392 -1.28 22.25 -20.70
C ILE A 392 -0.46 22.45 -21.98
N THR A 393 -0.49 21.46 -22.88
CA THR A 393 0.29 21.47 -24.13
C THR A 393 -0.56 21.67 -25.38
N GLY A 394 -1.88 21.47 -25.28
CA GLY A 394 -2.80 21.46 -26.42
C GLY A 394 -2.86 20.12 -27.16
N ASP A 395 -2.21 19.08 -26.65
CA ASP A 395 -2.24 17.74 -27.25
C ASP A 395 -3.56 17.02 -26.93
N SER A 396 -4.11 16.32 -27.91
CA SER A 396 -5.30 15.47 -27.73
C SER A 396 -4.95 14.00 -27.87
N PHE A 397 -5.46 13.19 -26.93
CA PHE A 397 -5.30 11.74 -26.89
C PHE A 397 -6.66 11.07 -26.88
N MET A 398 -6.69 9.79 -27.24
CA MET A 398 -7.90 9.00 -27.43
C MET A 398 -8.76 9.61 -28.56
N GLY A 399 -8.94 8.87 -29.65
CA GLY A 399 -9.73 9.31 -30.80
C GLY A 399 -11.06 8.57 -30.91
N VAL A 400 -12.04 9.16 -31.63
CA VAL A 400 -13.31 8.49 -31.95
C VAL A 400 -13.02 7.20 -32.71
N SER A 401 -13.07 6.06 -32.02
CA SER A 401 -13.02 4.74 -32.62
C SER A 401 -14.44 4.35 -33.06
N PRO A 402 -14.66 3.91 -34.32
CA PRO A 402 -15.96 3.41 -34.76
C PRO A 402 -16.37 2.08 -34.08
N ARG A 403 -15.49 1.50 -33.24
CA ARG A 403 -15.75 0.30 -32.44
C ARG A 403 -15.20 0.51 -31.03
N SER A 404 -15.97 1.14 -30.15
CA SER A 404 -15.63 1.22 -28.72
C SER A 404 -15.73 -0.17 -28.10
N SER A 405 -14.74 -0.51 -27.26
CA SER A 405 -14.75 -1.74 -26.47
C SER A 405 -15.48 -1.60 -25.13
N GLY A 406 -15.93 -0.39 -24.79
CA GLY A 406 -16.52 -0.04 -23.49
C GLY A 406 -15.46 0.16 -22.40
N LEU A 407 -15.82 0.83 -21.31
CA LEU A 407 -14.85 1.25 -20.27
C LEU A 407 -14.20 0.10 -19.48
N TRP A 408 -14.88 -1.06 -19.40
CA TRP A 408 -14.42 -2.22 -18.64
C TRP A 408 -14.90 -3.53 -19.27
N ALA A 409 -14.20 -4.61 -18.94
CA ALA A 409 -14.69 -5.99 -19.10
C ALA A 409 -14.40 -6.78 -17.82
N LEU A 410 -15.32 -7.68 -17.45
CA LEU A 410 -15.24 -8.51 -16.25
C LEU A 410 -15.43 -9.97 -16.65
N GLN A 411 -14.52 -10.84 -16.22
CA GLN A 411 -14.65 -12.27 -16.44
C GLN A 411 -15.18 -12.96 -15.18
N PHE A 412 -16.08 -13.93 -15.39
CA PHE A 412 -16.69 -14.75 -14.36
C PHE A 412 -16.54 -16.22 -14.72
N LYS A 413 -16.47 -17.08 -13.70
CA LYS A 413 -16.37 -18.53 -13.87
C LYS A 413 -17.28 -19.24 -12.86
N ASP A 414 -17.90 -20.35 -13.27
CA ASP A 414 -18.66 -21.23 -12.37
C ASP A 414 -17.83 -22.45 -11.93
N ALA A 415 -18.40 -23.25 -11.02
CA ALA A 415 -17.76 -24.47 -10.50
C ALA A 415 -17.49 -25.54 -11.57
N ASN A 416 -18.20 -25.52 -12.70
CA ASN A 416 -18.01 -26.46 -13.81
C ASN A 416 -16.97 -25.97 -14.83
N GLY A 417 -16.36 -24.81 -14.58
CA GLY A 417 -15.38 -24.21 -15.46
C GLY A 417 -15.93 -23.36 -16.59
N ASN A 418 -17.25 -23.15 -16.67
CA ASN A 418 -17.84 -22.31 -17.70
C ASN A 418 -17.48 -20.84 -17.44
N VAL A 419 -16.94 -20.19 -18.46
CA VAL A 419 -16.56 -18.78 -18.40
C VAL A 419 -17.64 -17.91 -19.02
N LYS A 420 -17.92 -16.78 -18.37
CA LYS A 420 -18.77 -15.70 -18.87
C LYS A 420 -18.01 -14.40 -18.81
N THR A 421 -18.16 -13.57 -19.84
CA THR A 421 -17.58 -12.22 -19.86
C THR A 421 -18.72 -11.23 -19.91
N LEU A 422 -18.69 -10.25 -19.01
CA LEU A 422 -19.53 -9.06 -19.08
C LEU A 422 -18.67 -7.88 -19.52
N THR A 423 -19.25 -7.00 -20.32
CA THR A 423 -18.64 -5.78 -20.82
C THR A 423 -19.54 -4.59 -20.50
N ALA A 424 -18.97 -3.39 -20.54
CA ALA A 424 -19.76 -2.17 -20.37
C ALA A 424 -20.88 -1.98 -21.44
N LYS A 425 -20.87 -2.78 -22.53
CA LYS A 425 -21.84 -2.75 -23.62
C LYS A 425 -22.95 -3.80 -23.49
N ASP A 426 -22.88 -4.71 -22.52
CA ASP A 426 -23.92 -5.73 -22.33
C ASP A 426 -25.24 -5.15 -21.82
N PRO A 427 -26.40 -5.67 -22.26
CA PRO A 427 -27.72 -5.12 -21.92
C PRO A 427 -27.94 -4.94 -20.42
N CYS A 428 -28.25 -3.71 -20.00
CA CYS A 428 -28.54 -3.32 -18.61
C CYS A 428 -29.13 -1.90 -18.54
N VAL A 429 -29.52 -1.47 -17.34
CA VAL A 429 -29.85 -0.06 -17.07
C VAL A 429 -28.54 0.69 -16.81
N ARG A 430 -28.27 1.72 -17.61
CA ARG A 430 -27.02 2.48 -17.57
C ARG A 430 -27.29 3.94 -17.21
N SER A 431 -26.44 4.53 -16.37
CA SER A 431 -26.52 5.97 -16.05
C SER A 431 -25.14 6.54 -15.78
N ILE A 432 -24.91 7.78 -16.19
CA ILE A 432 -23.74 8.58 -15.81
C ILE A 432 -24.23 9.83 -15.07
N LYS A 433 -23.59 10.15 -13.95
CA LYS A 433 -24.05 11.17 -13.01
C LYS A 433 -22.87 12.02 -12.59
N GLN A 434 -22.98 13.34 -12.71
CA GLN A 434 -21.93 14.24 -12.22
C GLN A 434 -21.86 14.16 -10.68
N MET A 435 -20.65 14.14 -10.14
CA MET A 435 -20.41 14.13 -8.71
C MET A 435 -20.69 15.52 -8.15
N THR A 436 -21.78 15.64 -7.40
CA THR A 436 -22.17 16.88 -6.72
C THR A 436 -21.22 17.25 -5.58
N GLU A 437 -20.38 16.31 -5.09
CA GLU A 437 -19.41 16.51 -4.01
C GLU A 437 -18.28 17.50 -4.32
N SER A 438 -17.79 17.52 -5.56
CA SER A 438 -16.61 18.28 -5.97
C SER A 438 -16.85 19.14 -7.22
N GLY A 439 -17.98 18.93 -7.91
CA GLY A 439 -18.24 19.44 -9.26
C GLY A 439 -17.33 18.83 -10.34
N LYS A 440 -16.26 18.13 -9.94
CA LYS A 440 -15.14 17.67 -10.77
C LYS A 440 -15.03 16.14 -10.76
N GLY A 441 -16.13 15.44 -11.03
CA GLY A 441 -16.11 13.98 -11.20
C GLY A 441 -17.42 13.43 -11.76
N VAL A 442 -17.43 12.15 -12.13
CA VAL A 442 -18.60 11.41 -12.61
C VAL A 442 -18.68 10.02 -11.96
N ILE A 443 -19.90 9.56 -11.70
CA ILE A 443 -20.24 8.19 -11.31
C ILE A 443 -21.00 7.56 -12.47
N ILE A 444 -20.49 6.43 -12.96
CA ILE A 444 -21.05 5.68 -14.07
C ILE A 444 -21.52 4.33 -13.54
N SER A 445 -22.78 3.99 -13.77
CA SER A 445 -23.42 2.79 -13.23
C SER A 445 -24.01 1.93 -14.34
N TRP A 446 -23.85 0.62 -14.20
CA TRP A 446 -24.50 -0.43 -14.98
C TRP A 446 -25.25 -1.33 -14.02
N LYS A 447 -26.58 -1.38 -14.09
CA LYS A 447 -27.43 -2.11 -13.16
C LYS A 447 -28.22 -3.21 -13.86
N GLY A 448 -28.23 -4.39 -13.25
CA GLY A 448 -28.98 -5.55 -13.72
C GLY A 448 -28.39 -6.26 -14.93
N LEU A 449 -27.06 -6.34 -15.03
CA LEU A 449 -26.37 -7.17 -16.02
C LEU A 449 -26.66 -8.66 -15.75
N SER A 450 -26.72 -9.45 -16.82
CA SER A 450 -27.08 -10.87 -16.74
C SER A 450 -25.95 -11.80 -17.15
N LEU A 451 -25.67 -12.81 -16.32
CA LEU A 451 -24.67 -13.85 -16.61
C LEU A 451 -25.28 -15.08 -17.33
N ASP A 452 -26.59 -15.25 -17.26
CA ASP A 452 -27.34 -16.35 -17.86
C ASP A 452 -28.41 -15.91 -18.90
N GLY A 453 -28.50 -14.60 -19.15
CA GLY A 453 -29.45 -13.98 -20.07
C GLY A 453 -30.85 -13.75 -19.49
N ARG A 454 -31.11 -14.08 -18.22
CA ARG A 454 -32.44 -13.94 -17.58
C ARG A 454 -32.38 -13.25 -16.21
N SER A 455 -31.31 -13.45 -15.45
CA SER A 455 -31.12 -12.89 -14.10
C SER A 455 -30.50 -11.49 -14.12
N ARG A 456 -30.85 -10.62 -13.16
CA ARG A 456 -30.18 -9.32 -12.92
C ARG A 456 -29.07 -9.50 -11.88
N ASP A 457 -28.03 -10.23 -12.27
CA ASP A 457 -27.02 -10.75 -11.35
C ASP A 457 -25.99 -9.71 -10.91
N VAL A 458 -25.57 -8.82 -11.80
CA VAL A 458 -24.39 -7.98 -11.57
C VAL A 458 -24.72 -6.51 -11.75
N ASP A 459 -24.26 -5.70 -10.78
CA ASP A 459 -24.16 -4.25 -10.95
C ASP A 459 -22.69 -3.84 -10.91
N VAL A 460 -22.32 -2.86 -11.74
CA VAL A 460 -20.98 -2.27 -11.80
C VAL A 460 -21.11 -0.77 -11.60
N GLU A 461 -20.22 -0.20 -10.80
CA GLU A 461 -20.09 1.25 -10.63
C GLU A 461 -18.62 1.65 -10.84
N VAL A 462 -18.41 2.62 -11.73
CA VAL A 462 -17.13 3.28 -11.95
C VAL A 462 -17.23 4.71 -11.47
N ARG A 463 -16.22 5.17 -10.72
CA ARG A 463 -16.08 6.58 -10.35
C ARG A 463 -14.84 7.15 -11.01
N VAL A 464 -14.97 8.32 -11.64
CA VAL A 464 -13.86 9.09 -12.20
C VAL A 464 -13.87 10.48 -11.59
N ALA A 465 -12.81 10.88 -10.92
CA ALA A 465 -12.71 12.18 -10.26
C ALA A 465 -11.43 12.91 -10.66
N LEU A 466 -11.50 14.22 -10.90
CA LEU A 466 -10.31 15.07 -11.01
C LEU A 466 -9.84 15.41 -9.60
N THR A 467 -8.67 14.91 -9.20
CA THR A 467 -8.17 15.01 -7.82
C THR A 467 -7.18 16.16 -7.62
N SER A 468 -6.57 16.62 -8.70
CA SER A 468 -5.77 17.84 -8.77
C SER A 468 -5.74 18.32 -10.23
N PRO A 469 -5.32 19.57 -10.51
CA PRO A 469 -5.24 20.09 -11.87
C PRO A 469 -4.52 19.11 -12.81
N GLY A 470 -5.21 18.68 -13.87
CA GLY A 470 -4.64 17.80 -14.89
C GLY A 470 -4.61 16.32 -14.51
N ARG A 471 -5.14 15.93 -13.34
CA ARG A 471 -5.03 14.55 -12.80
C ARG A 471 -6.40 13.98 -12.48
N SER A 472 -6.63 12.75 -12.92
CA SER A 472 -7.86 11.99 -12.69
C SER A 472 -7.60 10.64 -12.03
N GLU A 473 -8.50 10.23 -11.14
CA GLU A 473 -8.51 8.94 -10.45
C GLU A 473 -9.78 8.16 -10.78
N TRP A 474 -9.60 6.88 -11.09
CA TRP A 474 -10.61 5.99 -11.64
C TRP A 474 -10.72 4.75 -10.76
N THR A 475 -11.91 4.47 -10.23
CA THR A 475 -12.16 3.30 -9.38
C THR A 475 -13.34 2.50 -9.91
N ILE A 476 -13.30 1.18 -9.70
CA ILE A 476 -14.37 0.25 -10.09
C ILE A 476 -14.81 -0.60 -8.90
N SER A 477 -16.12 -0.75 -8.77
CA SER A 477 -16.77 -1.64 -7.82
C SER A 477 -17.84 -2.48 -8.52
N LEU A 478 -18.09 -3.68 -8.01
CA LEU A 478 -19.21 -4.50 -8.46
C LEU A 478 -19.99 -5.09 -7.29
N THR A 479 -21.27 -5.32 -7.52
CA THR A 479 -22.12 -6.17 -6.68
C THR A 479 -22.55 -7.38 -7.50
N ASN A 480 -22.11 -8.59 -7.09
CA ASN A 480 -22.50 -9.84 -7.73
C ASN A 480 -23.48 -10.62 -6.86
N ARG A 481 -24.68 -10.89 -7.39
CA ARG A 481 -25.79 -11.62 -6.73
C ARG A 481 -25.95 -13.06 -7.27
N SER A 482 -25.20 -13.42 -8.31
CA SER A 482 -25.25 -14.75 -8.91
C SER A 482 -24.88 -15.81 -7.87
N LYS A 483 -25.68 -16.88 -7.78
CA LYS A 483 -25.38 -18.08 -6.99
C LYS A 483 -24.32 -18.96 -7.64
N ARG A 484 -24.14 -18.83 -8.95
CA ARG A 484 -23.40 -19.78 -9.78
C ARG A 484 -22.04 -19.26 -10.20
N TYR A 485 -21.97 -17.99 -10.59
CA TYR A 485 -20.79 -17.41 -11.20
C TYR A 485 -20.08 -16.46 -10.22
N GLY A 486 -18.77 -16.63 -10.06
CA GLY A 486 -17.92 -15.69 -9.31
C GLY A 486 -16.93 -14.97 -10.22
N LEU A 487 -16.51 -13.78 -9.80
CA LEU A 487 -15.56 -12.96 -10.57
C LEU A 487 -14.16 -13.61 -10.60
N THR A 488 -13.51 -13.60 -11.77
CA THR A 488 -12.12 -14.03 -11.94
C THR A 488 -11.17 -12.85 -12.18
N SER A 489 -11.54 -11.87 -13.00
CA SER A 489 -10.66 -10.73 -13.30
C SER A 489 -11.41 -9.46 -13.67
N TYR A 490 -10.73 -8.33 -13.47
CA TYR A 490 -11.11 -7.00 -13.96
C TYR A 490 -10.21 -6.63 -15.14
N GLU A 491 -10.79 -6.20 -16.26
CA GLU A 491 -10.11 -5.41 -17.29
C GLU A 491 -10.59 -3.97 -17.17
N PHE A 492 -9.83 -3.14 -16.44
CA PHE A 492 -10.20 -1.76 -16.14
C PHE A 492 -8.98 -0.89 -15.80
N PRO A 493 -8.87 0.32 -16.37
CA PRO A 493 -9.70 0.84 -17.46
C PRO A 493 -9.32 0.18 -18.79
N ARG A 494 -10.21 0.32 -19.79
CA ARG A 494 -9.94 0.01 -21.19
C ARG A 494 -9.95 1.32 -21.98
N PHE A 495 -8.81 1.68 -22.54
CA PHE A 495 -8.68 2.83 -23.43
C PHE A 495 -8.41 2.35 -24.85
N ASN A 496 -9.21 2.81 -25.79
CA ASN A 496 -9.03 2.50 -27.20
C ASN A 496 -8.14 3.56 -27.85
N ARG A 497 -7.11 3.11 -28.57
CA ARG A 497 -6.23 3.96 -29.39
C ARG A 497 -5.81 5.25 -28.65
N VAL A 498 -5.08 5.11 -27.55
CA VAL A 498 -4.62 6.25 -26.73
C VAL A 498 -3.90 7.29 -27.60
N ALA A 499 -3.10 6.83 -28.56
CA ALA A 499 -2.58 7.64 -29.66
C ALA A 499 -2.58 6.81 -30.96
N PRO A 500 -2.63 7.42 -32.16
CA PRO A 500 -2.40 6.69 -33.40
C PRO A 500 -1.06 5.92 -33.38
N SER A 501 -1.04 4.74 -33.99
CA SER A 501 0.19 3.93 -34.08
C SER A 501 1.31 4.74 -34.76
N GLY A 502 2.46 4.82 -34.11
CA GLY A 502 3.62 5.59 -34.56
C GLY A 502 3.57 7.10 -34.31
N ALA A 503 2.52 7.64 -33.68
CA ALA A 503 2.38 9.09 -33.48
C ALA A 503 3.03 9.62 -32.20
N CYS A 504 3.28 8.76 -31.22
CA CYS A 504 3.86 9.13 -29.92
C CYS A 504 4.97 8.16 -29.53
N ASP A 505 5.89 8.63 -28.69
CA ASP A 505 6.79 7.75 -27.97
C ASP A 505 6.05 7.10 -26.78
N LEU A 506 6.53 5.96 -26.32
CA LEU A 506 5.95 5.21 -25.20
C LEU A 506 6.99 4.93 -24.13
N VAL A 507 6.71 5.37 -22.90
CA VAL A 507 7.46 4.94 -21.71
C VAL A 507 6.86 3.61 -21.24
N VAL A 508 7.67 2.55 -21.32
CA VAL A 508 7.30 1.18 -21.00
C VAL A 508 8.03 0.74 -19.72
N PRO A 509 7.35 0.27 -18.66
CA PRO A 509 8.02 -0.29 -17.49
C PRO A 509 8.78 -1.57 -17.88
N GLY A 510 9.93 -1.77 -17.24
CA GLY A 510 10.80 -2.93 -17.47
C GLY A 510 12.20 -2.54 -17.94
N GLY A 511 12.86 -3.44 -18.65
CA GLY A 511 14.28 -3.29 -18.96
C GLY A 511 15.16 -3.52 -17.74
N CYS A 512 16.45 -3.19 -17.86
CA CYS A 512 17.37 -3.35 -16.72
C CYS A 512 17.09 -2.27 -15.67
N TRP A 513 16.84 -1.03 -16.09
CA TRP A 513 16.81 0.15 -15.22
C TRP A 513 15.40 0.69 -14.92
N GLY A 514 14.40 -0.18 -15.04
CA GLY A 514 13.04 0.08 -14.56
C GLY A 514 12.06 0.61 -15.60
N ALA A 515 12.53 1.31 -16.64
CA ALA A 515 11.72 1.67 -17.80
C ALA A 515 12.53 1.73 -19.11
N ARG A 516 11.81 1.80 -20.23
CA ARG A 516 12.34 2.05 -21.57
C ARG A 516 11.55 3.13 -22.31
N LEU A 517 12.22 3.84 -23.22
CA LEU A 517 11.60 4.76 -24.16
C LEU A 517 11.54 4.13 -25.55
N VAL A 518 10.34 3.69 -25.94
CA VAL A 518 10.08 3.17 -27.29
C VAL A 518 9.68 4.34 -28.17
N ARG A 519 10.54 4.71 -29.12
CA ARG A 519 10.28 5.83 -30.03
C ARG A 519 9.21 5.48 -31.07
N ASN A 520 8.27 6.38 -31.32
CA ASN A 520 7.21 6.24 -32.32
C ASN A 520 6.54 4.85 -32.25
N ASN A 521 5.93 4.50 -31.11
CA ASN A 521 5.52 3.13 -30.83
C ASN A 521 4.52 2.57 -31.87
N LYS A 522 4.87 1.42 -32.46
CA LYS A 522 4.05 0.65 -33.40
C LYS A 522 3.85 -0.81 -32.95
N THR A 523 4.40 -1.18 -31.80
CA THR A 523 4.44 -2.56 -31.31
C THR A 523 3.55 -2.71 -30.09
N GLY A 524 3.07 -3.93 -29.87
CA GLY A 524 2.32 -4.29 -28.67
C GLY A 524 3.24 -4.67 -27.52
N HIS A 525 2.80 -4.43 -26.29
CA HIS A 525 3.53 -4.72 -25.06
C HIS A 525 2.59 -5.34 -24.03
N THR A 526 2.94 -6.53 -23.53
CA THR A 526 2.25 -7.20 -22.42
C THR A 526 3.22 -7.39 -21.27
N LYS A 527 2.88 -6.85 -20.10
CA LYS A 527 3.78 -6.79 -18.94
C LYS A 527 3.06 -7.21 -17.66
N SER A 528 3.48 -8.33 -17.08
CA SER A 528 3.00 -8.79 -15.77
C SER A 528 3.69 -8.02 -14.64
N TYR A 529 2.97 -7.66 -13.59
CA TYR A 529 3.50 -7.02 -12.38
C TYR A 529 3.14 -7.86 -11.14
N PRO A 530 4.04 -7.96 -10.14
CA PRO A 530 5.43 -7.46 -10.13
C PRO A 530 6.41 -8.47 -10.74
N ASN A 531 7.43 -7.99 -11.45
CA ASN A 531 8.68 -8.68 -11.80
C ASN A 531 9.62 -7.71 -12.54
N VAL A 532 10.83 -8.13 -12.93
CA VAL A 532 11.76 -7.27 -13.68
C VAL A 532 11.21 -6.73 -15.02
N GLY A 533 10.29 -7.45 -15.65
CA GLY A 533 9.62 -7.02 -16.87
C GLY A 533 8.61 -5.89 -16.65
N CYS A 534 8.08 -5.75 -15.43
CA CYS A 534 7.22 -4.65 -14.99
C CYS A 534 7.49 -4.39 -13.49
N PRO A 535 8.57 -3.69 -13.15
CA PRO A 535 9.00 -3.55 -11.76
C PRO A 535 8.27 -2.40 -11.04
N MET A 536 7.53 -1.59 -11.80
CA MET A 536 6.79 -0.40 -11.40
C MET A 536 5.48 -0.32 -12.20
N GLN A 537 4.52 0.44 -11.68
CA GLN A 537 3.12 0.38 -12.10
C GLN A 537 2.68 1.56 -12.98
N PHE A 538 3.59 2.12 -13.80
CA PHE A 538 3.30 3.27 -14.64
C PHE A 538 3.74 3.11 -16.10
N TRP A 539 3.07 3.87 -16.97
CA TRP A 539 3.29 4.03 -18.41
C TRP A 539 3.09 5.50 -18.79
N ALA A 540 3.60 5.92 -19.94
CA ALA A 540 3.26 7.24 -20.49
C ALA A 540 3.33 7.28 -22.01
N PHE A 541 2.39 7.98 -22.65
CA PHE A 541 2.46 8.34 -24.06
C PHE A 541 3.01 9.76 -24.16
N LEU A 542 4.12 9.93 -24.88
CA LEU A 542 4.81 11.22 -25.01
C LEU A 542 4.62 11.81 -26.41
N THR A 543 4.24 13.09 -26.44
CA THR A 543 4.29 13.96 -27.62
C THR A 543 5.58 14.78 -27.59
N GLN A 544 5.72 15.77 -28.48
CA GLN A 544 6.88 16.66 -28.50
C GLN A 544 6.96 17.58 -27.26
N HIS A 545 5.82 17.90 -26.63
CA HIS A 545 5.74 18.93 -25.58
C HIS A 545 5.33 18.38 -24.21
N GLY A 546 4.81 17.15 -24.13
CA GLY A 546 4.26 16.58 -22.92
C GLY A 546 3.74 15.17 -23.13
N GLY A 547 2.68 14.82 -22.41
CA GLY A 547 2.09 13.50 -22.56
C GLY A 547 0.89 13.21 -21.67
N LEU A 548 0.45 11.96 -21.75
CA LEU A 548 -0.45 11.35 -20.76
C LEU A 548 0.29 10.29 -19.96
N TYR A 549 0.27 10.47 -18.65
CA TYR A 549 0.73 9.53 -17.65
C TYR A 549 -0.40 8.58 -17.26
N LEU A 550 -0.10 7.29 -17.15
CA LEU A 550 -1.04 6.20 -16.87
C LEU A 550 -0.45 5.31 -15.77
N ALA A 551 -1.15 5.07 -14.67
CA ALA A 551 -0.63 4.20 -13.62
C ALA A 551 -1.72 3.50 -12.81
N THR A 552 -1.38 2.35 -12.22
CA THR A 552 -2.12 1.84 -11.07
C THR A 552 -1.42 2.26 -9.80
N GLU A 553 -2.04 3.15 -9.03
CA GLU A 553 -1.52 3.55 -7.72
C GLU A 553 -1.98 2.56 -6.65
N ASP A 554 -1.53 1.31 -6.79
CA ASP A 554 -1.85 0.19 -5.90
C ASP A 554 -0.78 0.00 -4.81
N PRO A 555 -1.06 0.38 -3.55
CA PRO A 555 -0.13 0.23 -2.44
C PRO A 555 0.08 -1.24 -2.02
N ASN A 556 -0.80 -2.14 -2.47
CA ASN A 556 -0.80 -3.53 -2.09
C ASN A 556 -0.07 -4.43 -3.08
N SER A 557 0.36 -3.90 -4.22
CA SER A 557 1.10 -4.63 -5.26
C SER A 557 0.38 -5.90 -5.75
N LYS A 558 -0.94 -5.81 -5.99
CA LYS A 558 -1.74 -6.94 -6.47
C LYS A 558 -1.20 -7.44 -7.81
N ILE A 559 -1.26 -8.76 -8.03
CA ILE A 559 -0.85 -9.36 -9.29
C ILE A 559 -1.74 -8.80 -10.43
N LYS A 560 -1.13 -8.27 -11.49
CA LYS A 560 -1.83 -7.67 -12.63
C LYS A 560 -0.99 -7.70 -13.91
N VAL A 561 -1.63 -7.47 -15.06
CA VAL A 561 -0.99 -7.37 -16.38
C VAL A 561 -1.41 -6.09 -17.05
N PHE A 562 -0.43 -5.37 -17.59
CA PHE A 562 -0.64 -4.22 -18.46
C PHE A 562 -0.52 -4.67 -19.92
N ASN A 563 -1.43 -4.21 -20.76
CA ASN A 563 -1.43 -4.47 -22.18
C ASN A 563 -1.50 -3.15 -22.97
N VAL A 564 -0.60 -2.99 -23.92
CA VAL A 564 -0.65 -1.99 -24.98
C VAL A 564 -0.71 -2.74 -26.31
N SER A 565 -1.74 -2.54 -27.13
CA SER A 565 -1.82 -3.16 -28.46
C SER A 565 -0.90 -2.44 -29.46
N PRO A 566 -0.57 -3.03 -30.63
CA PRO A 566 0.10 -2.30 -31.72
C PRO A 566 -0.64 -1.04 -32.20
N GLY A 567 -1.96 -1.01 -31.99
CA GLY A 567 -2.82 0.16 -32.22
C GLY A 567 -2.89 1.14 -31.05
N ASN A 568 -2.08 0.92 -30.00
CA ASN A 568 -2.05 1.67 -28.75
C ASN A 568 -3.37 1.64 -27.94
N ASP A 569 -4.10 0.53 -27.98
CA ASP A 569 -5.14 0.28 -26.98
C ASP A 569 -4.47 -0.07 -25.65
N PHE A 570 -4.88 0.55 -24.55
CA PHE A 570 -4.32 0.31 -23.23
C PHE A 570 -5.34 -0.40 -22.33
N THR A 571 -4.93 -1.45 -21.63
CA THR A 571 -5.78 -2.16 -20.67
C THR A 571 -4.97 -2.68 -19.50
N VAL A 572 -5.56 -2.62 -18.30
CA VAL A 572 -5.02 -3.30 -17.11
C VAL A 572 -5.93 -4.46 -16.74
N LEU A 573 -5.36 -5.67 -16.71
CA LEU A 573 -6.01 -6.88 -16.22
C LEU A 573 -5.55 -7.17 -14.79
N THR A 574 -6.47 -7.17 -13.82
CA THR A 574 -6.19 -7.53 -12.43
C THR A 574 -7.00 -8.74 -12.03
N TRP A 575 -6.34 -9.76 -11.50
CA TRP A 575 -7.02 -10.96 -10.99
C TRP A 575 -7.68 -10.67 -9.64
N ALA A 576 -8.91 -11.14 -9.47
CA ALA A 576 -9.66 -10.98 -8.23
C ALA A 576 -9.08 -11.88 -7.12
N GLU A 577 -9.13 -11.45 -5.87
CA GLU A 577 -8.97 -12.37 -4.72
C GLU A 577 -10.14 -13.35 -4.67
N ASP A 578 -10.01 -14.53 -4.07
CA ASP A 578 -11.11 -15.51 -4.01
C ASP A 578 -11.74 -15.77 -5.39
N MET A 579 -10.91 -15.98 -6.42
CA MET A 579 -11.39 -16.10 -7.80
C MET A 579 -12.52 -17.11 -7.92
N ALA A 580 -13.50 -16.80 -8.77
CA ALA A 580 -14.66 -17.64 -9.06
C ALA A 580 -15.61 -17.93 -7.87
N ARG A 581 -15.44 -17.29 -6.70
CA ARG A 581 -16.43 -17.37 -5.60
C ARG A 581 -17.68 -16.52 -5.89
N PRO A 582 -18.90 -17.11 -5.93
CA PRO A 582 -20.16 -16.39 -6.17
C PRO A 582 -20.57 -15.46 -5.02
N ARG A 583 -21.63 -14.66 -5.23
CA ARG A 583 -22.28 -13.81 -4.20
C ARG A 583 -21.37 -12.87 -3.42
N LYS A 584 -20.49 -12.14 -4.11
CA LYS A 584 -19.53 -11.24 -3.46
C LYS A 584 -19.55 -9.86 -4.10
N THR A 585 -19.82 -8.84 -3.30
CA THR A 585 -19.52 -7.45 -3.65
C THR A 585 -18.02 -7.24 -3.53
N ARG A 586 -17.43 -6.56 -4.51
CA ARG A 586 -15.98 -6.41 -4.58
C ARG A 586 -15.61 -5.04 -5.12
N THR A 587 -14.44 -4.59 -4.72
CA THR A 587 -13.74 -3.42 -5.28
C THR A 587 -12.38 -3.86 -5.78
N LEU A 588 -11.82 -3.15 -6.76
CA LEU A 588 -10.43 -3.38 -7.18
C LEU A 588 -9.44 -3.12 -6.03
N GLY A 589 -9.74 -2.11 -5.19
CA GLY A 589 -8.99 -1.80 -3.96
C GLY A 589 -7.84 -0.80 -4.16
N TYR A 590 -7.74 -0.19 -5.34
CA TYR A 590 -6.81 0.90 -5.66
C TYR A 590 -7.36 1.72 -6.84
N PRO A 591 -6.94 3.00 -7.01
CA PRO A 591 -7.29 3.79 -8.18
C PRO A 591 -6.36 3.54 -9.36
N PHE A 592 -6.91 3.62 -10.57
CA PHE A 592 -6.14 3.91 -11.77
C PHE A 592 -6.03 5.42 -11.94
N VAL A 593 -4.86 5.89 -12.35
CA VAL A 593 -4.53 7.31 -12.48
C VAL A 593 -4.24 7.65 -13.93
N LEU A 594 -4.85 8.72 -14.42
CA LEU A 594 -4.50 9.37 -15.68
C LEU A 594 -4.17 10.83 -15.41
N GLN A 595 -3.00 11.28 -15.85
CA GLN A 595 -2.54 12.66 -15.62
C GLN A 595 -1.92 13.28 -16.88
N ALA A 596 -2.39 14.47 -17.25
CA ALA A 596 -1.76 15.33 -18.24
C ALA A 596 -0.51 16.00 -17.65
N PHE A 597 0.54 16.10 -18.46
CA PHE A 597 1.77 16.78 -18.04
C PHE A 597 2.51 17.42 -19.23
N LYS A 598 3.39 18.38 -18.90
CA LYS A 598 4.35 18.99 -19.82
C LYS A 598 5.75 18.48 -19.49
N GLY A 599 6.57 18.25 -20.51
CA GLY A 599 7.94 17.75 -20.35
C GLY A 599 8.10 16.32 -20.87
N ASP A 600 9.15 15.63 -20.42
CA ASP A 600 9.56 14.33 -20.93
C ASP A 600 9.43 13.22 -19.87
N TRP A 601 10.16 12.11 -20.07
CA TRP A 601 10.15 10.98 -19.16
C TRP A 601 10.66 11.33 -17.74
N TRP A 602 11.46 12.39 -17.54
CA TRP A 602 11.85 12.84 -16.19
C TRP A 602 10.62 13.31 -15.41
N GLN A 603 9.70 14.01 -16.09
CA GLN A 603 8.44 14.42 -15.48
C GLN A 603 7.57 13.20 -15.12
N VAL A 604 7.53 12.18 -15.97
CA VAL A 604 6.86 10.89 -15.70
C VAL A 604 7.41 10.24 -14.42
N ALA A 605 8.75 10.16 -14.31
CA ALA A 605 9.42 9.61 -13.13
C ALA A 605 9.13 10.44 -11.87
N ASN A 606 9.11 11.78 -11.98
CA ASN A 606 8.76 12.67 -10.88
C ASN A 606 7.31 12.47 -10.41
N ILE A 607 6.36 12.37 -11.32
CA ILE A 607 4.94 12.11 -11.00
C ILE A 607 4.81 10.80 -10.22
N TYR A 608 5.35 9.70 -10.75
CA TYR A 608 5.24 8.40 -10.06
C TYR A 608 5.94 8.39 -8.71
N ARG A 609 7.13 9.00 -8.60
CA ARG A 609 7.89 9.06 -7.34
C ARG A 609 7.09 9.68 -6.21
N GLN A 610 6.33 10.74 -6.48
CA GLN A 610 5.53 11.42 -5.45
C GLN A 610 4.65 10.42 -4.72
N TRP A 611 3.95 9.55 -5.45
CA TRP A 611 3.15 8.49 -4.85
C TRP A 611 4.00 7.33 -4.33
N ALA A 612 4.88 6.78 -5.16
CA ALA A 612 5.57 5.52 -4.91
C ALA A 612 6.44 5.53 -3.64
N THR A 613 7.08 6.67 -3.33
CA THR A 613 7.95 6.79 -2.15
C THR A 613 7.20 6.90 -0.82
N ARG A 614 5.86 7.00 -0.85
CA ARG A 614 5.01 6.99 0.35
C ARG A 614 4.45 5.60 0.67
N GLN A 615 4.78 4.59 -0.13
CA GLN A 615 4.22 3.25 -0.01
C GLN A 615 5.03 2.36 0.92
N LYS A 616 4.45 1.20 1.26
CA LYS A 616 5.02 0.23 2.21
C LYS A 616 6.43 -0.24 1.84
N TRP A 617 6.83 -0.19 0.58
CA TRP A 617 8.17 -0.56 0.14
C TRP A 617 9.24 0.53 0.31
N CYS A 618 8.85 1.73 0.73
CA CYS A 618 9.76 2.81 1.09
C CYS A 618 9.73 3.11 2.60
N SER A 619 9.06 2.27 3.42
CA SER A 619 8.83 2.53 4.84
C SER A 619 10.10 2.60 5.69
N ASN A 620 11.19 1.96 5.24
CA ASN A 620 12.50 2.00 5.90
C ASN A 620 13.26 3.32 5.66
N GLY A 621 12.67 4.24 4.89
CA GLY A 621 13.27 5.54 4.58
C GLY A 621 14.53 5.44 3.72
N LEU A 622 15.18 6.59 3.56
CA LEU A 622 16.42 6.73 2.81
C LEU A 622 17.58 6.02 3.52
N LEU A 623 18.46 5.39 2.75
CA LEU A 623 19.67 4.70 3.22
C LEU A 623 20.50 5.60 4.14
N ALA A 624 20.68 6.88 3.80
CA ALA A 624 21.44 7.84 4.60
C ALA A 624 20.89 8.09 6.01
N ASN A 625 19.60 7.77 6.25
CA ASN A 625 18.94 7.94 7.53
C ASN A 625 18.79 6.62 8.30
N ARG A 626 19.22 5.49 7.72
CA ARG A 626 19.16 4.18 8.39
C ARG A 626 20.32 4.06 9.38
N PRO A 627 20.15 3.37 10.53
CA PRO A 627 21.20 3.23 11.54
C PRO A 627 22.52 2.64 11.01
N ASP A 628 22.46 1.82 9.97
CA ASP A 628 23.63 1.17 9.35
C ASP A 628 24.08 1.85 8.05
N GLU A 629 23.43 2.94 7.64
CA GLU A 629 23.70 3.69 6.40
C GLU A 629 23.78 2.81 5.14
N GLY A 630 22.93 1.78 5.04
CA GLY A 630 22.93 0.81 3.93
C GLY A 630 23.96 -0.32 4.08
N GLY A 631 24.50 -0.51 5.29
CA GLY A 631 25.23 -1.69 5.71
C GLY A 631 26.52 -1.95 4.92
N LEU A 632 26.88 -3.23 4.80
CA LEU A 632 28.06 -3.67 4.06
C LEU A 632 27.95 -3.35 2.56
N LEU A 633 26.75 -3.48 1.98
CA LEU A 633 26.52 -3.25 0.55
C LEU A 633 26.88 -1.83 0.11
N ALA A 634 26.55 -0.82 0.91
CA ALA A 634 26.86 0.57 0.59
C ALA A 634 28.38 0.87 0.59
N LYS A 635 29.21 -0.01 1.17
CA LYS A 635 30.68 0.13 1.24
C LYS A 635 31.41 -0.58 0.11
N VAL A 636 30.74 -1.47 -0.63
CA VAL A 636 31.37 -2.23 -1.70
C VAL A 636 31.77 -1.31 -2.86
N GLY A 637 33.05 -1.37 -3.24
CA GLY A 637 33.59 -0.72 -4.43
C GLY A 637 33.41 -1.57 -5.68
N ILE A 638 33.87 -2.82 -5.66
CA ILE A 638 33.83 -3.75 -6.81
C ILE A 638 33.24 -5.09 -6.39
N TRP A 639 32.33 -5.61 -7.20
CA TRP A 639 31.84 -7.00 -7.09
C TRP A 639 32.64 -7.94 -7.99
N ILE A 640 33.07 -9.09 -7.46
CA ILE A 640 33.67 -10.18 -8.22
C ILE A 640 32.76 -11.41 -8.15
N ARG A 641 32.48 -12.01 -9.30
CA ARG A 641 31.74 -13.26 -9.39
C ARG A 641 32.71 -14.43 -9.33
N LEU A 642 32.54 -15.30 -8.34
CA LEU A 642 33.27 -16.56 -8.23
C LEU A 642 32.37 -17.71 -8.66
N TRP A 643 32.97 -18.71 -9.31
CA TRP A 643 32.25 -19.90 -9.75
C TRP A 643 33.02 -21.14 -9.31
N GLN A 644 32.47 -21.85 -8.32
CA GLN A 644 33.05 -23.10 -7.87
C GLN A 644 32.75 -24.21 -8.88
N GLY A 645 33.77 -24.58 -9.65
CA GLY A 645 33.73 -25.72 -10.56
C GLY A 645 33.92 -27.05 -9.82
N THR A 646 34.69 -27.94 -10.41
CA THR A 646 35.05 -29.25 -9.84
C THR A 646 36.34 -29.22 -9.05
N GLN A 647 37.08 -28.11 -9.11
CA GLN A 647 38.31 -27.89 -8.34
C GLN A 647 38.04 -27.84 -6.82
N PRO A 648 39.04 -28.12 -5.98
CA PRO A 648 38.98 -27.85 -4.54
C PRO A 648 38.71 -26.36 -4.24
N ALA A 649 38.20 -26.05 -3.05
CA ALA A 649 37.88 -24.69 -2.65
C ALA A 649 39.13 -23.78 -2.62
N GLU A 650 40.28 -24.35 -2.23
CA GLU A 650 41.58 -23.69 -2.13
C GLU A 650 42.08 -23.16 -3.49
N ALA A 651 41.61 -23.72 -4.60
CA ALA A 651 41.92 -23.19 -5.92
C ALA A 651 41.38 -21.77 -6.12
N MET A 652 40.34 -21.36 -5.38
CA MET A 652 39.82 -19.99 -5.42
C MET A 652 40.71 -18.98 -4.71
N ASP A 653 41.61 -19.39 -3.81
CA ASP A 653 42.45 -18.48 -3.02
C ASP A 653 43.36 -17.62 -3.88
N SER A 654 43.93 -18.22 -4.93
CA SER A 654 44.76 -17.50 -5.90
C SER A 654 43.96 -16.44 -6.66
N ILE A 655 42.68 -16.70 -6.93
CA ILE A 655 41.79 -15.78 -7.64
C ILE A 655 41.40 -14.64 -6.70
N ILE A 656 40.97 -14.97 -5.48
CA ILE A 656 40.58 -14.00 -4.45
C ILE A 656 41.75 -13.08 -4.12
N SER A 657 42.90 -13.64 -3.76
CA SER A 657 44.12 -12.86 -3.44
C SER A 657 44.53 -11.95 -4.59
N ARG A 658 44.49 -12.45 -5.83
CA ARG A 658 44.83 -11.64 -7.01
C ARG A 658 43.85 -10.49 -7.22
N CYS A 659 42.55 -10.69 -6.99
CA CYS A 659 41.56 -9.62 -7.10
C CYS A 659 41.73 -8.59 -5.97
N LEU A 660 41.95 -9.03 -4.74
CA LEU A 660 42.21 -8.13 -3.60
C LEU A 660 43.47 -7.29 -3.82
N ASN A 661 44.53 -7.87 -4.41
CA ASN A 661 45.76 -7.13 -4.70
C ASN A 661 45.67 -6.21 -5.93
N ALA A 662 44.72 -6.47 -6.84
CA ALA A 662 44.59 -5.70 -8.08
C ALA A 662 43.85 -4.37 -7.91
N PHE A 663 43.12 -4.19 -6.80
CA PHE A 663 42.26 -3.03 -6.59
C PHE A 663 42.50 -2.42 -5.21
N SER A 664 42.62 -1.09 -5.15
CA SER A 664 42.75 -0.34 -3.89
C SER A 664 41.42 -0.03 -3.20
N VAL A 665 40.30 -0.35 -3.83
CA VAL A 665 38.94 -0.16 -3.30
C VAL A 665 38.40 -1.45 -2.66
N PRO A 666 37.39 -1.38 -1.75
CA PRO A 666 36.79 -2.58 -1.19
C PRO A 666 36.22 -3.52 -2.25
N VAL A 667 36.73 -4.76 -2.29
CA VAL A 667 36.28 -5.82 -3.20
C VAL A 667 35.39 -6.82 -2.44
N ALA A 668 34.21 -7.11 -2.98
CA ALA A 668 33.31 -8.13 -2.48
C ALA A 668 33.14 -9.26 -3.48
N PHE A 669 32.86 -10.47 -3.00
CA PHE A 669 32.73 -11.66 -3.83
C PHE A 669 31.33 -12.26 -3.73
N HIS A 670 30.71 -12.53 -4.87
CA HIS A 670 29.49 -13.33 -4.97
C HIS A 670 29.87 -14.75 -5.41
N TRP A 671 29.78 -15.74 -4.52
CA TRP A 671 30.28 -17.09 -4.77
C TRP A 671 29.16 -18.06 -5.18
N TYR A 672 29.19 -18.48 -6.44
CA TYR A 672 28.23 -19.43 -7.02
C TYR A 672 28.74 -20.87 -6.98
N ARG A 673 27.80 -21.82 -7.04
CA ARG A 673 28.04 -23.27 -7.16
C ARG A 673 28.85 -23.88 -6.01
N THR A 674 28.71 -23.30 -4.83
CA THR A 674 29.34 -23.72 -3.56
C THR A 674 28.85 -25.08 -3.03
N TYR A 675 27.85 -25.69 -3.68
CA TYR A 675 27.16 -26.90 -3.20
C TYR A 675 27.37 -28.14 -4.07
N THR A 676 27.15 -29.33 -3.51
CA THR A 676 27.51 -30.62 -4.15
C THR A 676 26.67 -30.97 -5.37
N HIS A 677 25.42 -30.50 -5.45
CA HIS A 677 24.51 -30.74 -6.57
C HIS A 677 24.74 -29.78 -7.75
N ASN A 678 24.08 -30.05 -8.88
CA ASN A 678 24.12 -29.18 -10.05
C ASN A 678 23.40 -27.84 -9.81
N PHE A 679 23.79 -26.79 -10.51
CA PHE A 679 23.07 -25.51 -10.40
C PHE A 679 21.62 -25.68 -10.88
N ASP A 680 20.64 -25.10 -10.18
CA ASP A 680 19.20 -25.35 -10.36
C ASP A 680 18.73 -26.79 -10.08
N TRP A 681 19.38 -27.48 -9.14
CA TRP A 681 18.98 -28.79 -8.61
C TRP A 681 18.95 -28.73 -7.08
N GLY A 682 18.31 -29.71 -6.45
CA GLY A 682 18.43 -29.96 -5.00
C GLY A 682 17.81 -28.90 -4.09
N TYR A 683 17.20 -27.85 -4.63
CA TYR A 683 16.59 -26.78 -3.84
C TYR A 683 15.49 -27.29 -2.90
N PRO A 684 15.34 -26.70 -1.71
CA PRO A 684 16.14 -25.61 -1.13
C PRO A 684 17.35 -26.12 -0.32
N HIS A 685 17.87 -27.33 -0.57
CA HIS A 685 18.98 -27.90 0.22
C HIS A 685 20.33 -27.47 -0.34
N TYR A 686 21.24 -27.04 0.54
CA TYR A 686 22.51 -26.42 0.16
C TYR A 686 23.73 -27.08 0.84
N PRO A 687 23.95 -28.40 0.67
CA PRO A 687 25.13 -29.06 1.24
C PRO A 687 26.42 -28.56 0.58
N PRO A 688 27.37 -27.98 1.34
CA PRO A 688 28.58 -27.39 0.76
C PRO A 688 29.49 -28.44 0.13
N LYS A 689 30.22 -28.04 -0.91
CA LYS A 689 31.37 -28.80 -1.40
C LYS A 689 32.49 -28.81 -0.34
N PRO A 690 33.35 -29.85 -0.30
CA PRO A 690 34.48 -29.89 0.62
C PRO A 690 35.34 -28.62 0.55
N GLY A 691 35.73 -28.08 1.71
CA GLY A 691 36.57 -26.88 1.80
C GLY A 691 35.84 -25.54 1.69
N VAL A 692 34.62 -25.50 1.11
CA VAL A 692 33.98 -24.22 0.74
C VAL A 692 33.50 -23.45 1.96
N ALA A 693 32.82 -24.13 2.89
CA ALA A 693 32.32 -23.52 4.13
C ALA A 693 33.46 -22.89 4.94
N GLU A 694 34.53 -23.67 5.16
CA GLU A 694 35.70 -23.26 5.93
C GLU A 694 36.40 -22.06 5.27
N ARG A 695 36.54 -22.09 3.95
CA ARG A 695 37.22 -21.01 3.23
C ARG A 695 36.38 -19.74 3.14
N MET A 696 35.05 -19.85 2.94
CA MET A 696 34.15 -18.70 2.98
C MET A 696 34.17 -18.03 4.35
N ARG A 697 34.12 -18.82 5.43
CA ARG A 697 34.28 -18.34 6.81
C ARG A 697 35.61 -17.63 7.01
N GLN A 698 36.72 -18.25 6.61
CA GLN A 698 38.05 -17.67 6.75
C GLN A 698 38.15 -16.27 6.11
N TYR A 699 37.54 -16.07 4.93
CA TYR A 699 37.55 -14.76 4.27
C TYR A 699 36.60 -13.75 4.94
N ASN A 700 35.41 -14.18 5.38
CA ASN A 700 34.49 -13.32 6.13
C ASN A 700 35.11 -12.87 7.46
N ASP A 701 35.74 -13.77 8.22
CA ASP A 701 36.44 -13.48 9.48
C ASP A 701 37.62 -12.52 9.27
N ALA A 702 38.26 -12.57 8.09
CA ALA A 702 39.30 -11.64 7.67
C ALA A 702 38.75 -10.30 7.14
N GLY A 703 37.43 -10.06 7.20
CA GLY A 703 36.77 -8.83 6.77
C GLY A 703 36.51 -8.72 5.26
N THR A 704 36.74 -9.79 4.49
CA THR A 704 36.37 -9.83 3.07
C THR A 704 34.89 -10.12 2.94
N ILE A 705 34.16 -9.32 2.16
CA ILE A 705 32.71 -9.48 1.99
C ILE A 705 32.44 -10.66 1.04
N MET A 706 32.00 -11.80 1.57
CA MET A 706 31.58 -12.96 0.79
C MET A 706 30.05 -13.11 0.84
N MET A 707 29.41 -13.00 -0.32
CA MET A 707 27.97 -13.19 -0.48
C MET A 707 27.67 -14.62 -0.93
N SER A 708 26.76 -15.27 -0.20
CA SER A 708 26.27 -16.62 -0.50
C SER A 708 25.08 -16.58 -1.46
N TYR A 709 24.97 -17.61 -2.32
CA TYR A 709 23.86 -17.77 -3.27
C TYR A 709 22.84 -18.77 -2.74
N ILE A 710 21.56 -18.39 -2.71
CA ILE A 710 20.42 -19.30 -2.53
C ILE A 710 19.27 -18.91 -3.46
N ASN A 711 18.33 -19.83 -3.71
CA ASN A 711 17.09 -19.57 -4.43
C ASN A 711 15.96 -19.33 -3.43
N GLY A 712 15.25 -18.21 -3.56
CA GLY A 712 14.20 -17.81 -2.63
C GLY A 712 12.78 -18.28 -3.00
N ARG A 713 12.61 -19.12 -4.03
CA ARG A 713 11.29 -19.40 -4.63
C ARG A 713 10.96 -20.87 -4.90
N LEU A 714 11.96 -21.73 -5.04
CA LEU A 714 11.80 -23.05 -5.67
C LEU A 714 12.15 -24.21 -4.75
N TRP A 715 11.41 -25.32 -4.91
CA TRP A 715 11.72 -26.63 -4.33
C TRP A 715 11.85 -27.67 -5.43
N ASP A 716 12.94 -28.42 -5.46
CA ASP A 716 13.16 -29.47 -6.44
C ASP A 716 12.22 -30.66 -6.22
N THR A 717 11.41 -30.99 -7.24
CA THR A 717 10.43 -32.08 -7.13
C THR A 717 11.05 -33.47 -7.08
N ALA A 718 12.34 -33.60 -7.42
CA ALA A 718 13.10 -34.85 -7.31
C ALA A 718 13.64 -35.09 -5.89
N GLU A 719 13.63 -34.08 -5.02
CA GLU A 719 14.13 -34.22 -3.65
C GLU A 719 13.20 -35.10 -2.79
N LYS A 720 13.79 -35.97 -1.97
CA LYS A 720 13.01 -36.84 -1.06
C LYS A 720 12.12 -36.03 -0.11
N SER A 721 12.65 -34.89 0.34
CA SER A 721 11.98 -33.94 1.22
C SER A 721 10.76 -33.27 0.57
N PHE A 722 10.68 -33.26 -0.77
CA PHE A 722 9.56 -32.64 -1.47
C PHE A 722 8.22 -33.31 -1.16
N SER A 723 8.21 -34.60 -0.85
CA SER A 723 6.98 -35.30 -0.44
C SER A 723 6.27 -34.61 0.74
N ALA A 724 7.04 -34.11 1.72
CA ALA A 724 6.54 -33.36 2.87
C ALA A 724 6.29 -31.88 2.54
N ALA A 725 7.03 -31.31 1.59
CA ALA A 725 6.90 -29.91 1.19
C ALA A 725 5.75 -29.66 0.19
N ARG A 726 5.38 -30.67 -0.61
CA ARG A 726 4.38 -30.61 -1.69
C ARG A 726 3.06 -29.94 -1.26
N PRO A 727 2.49 -30.19 -0.07
CA PRO A 727 1.27 -29.50 0.37
C PRO A 727 1.39 -27.98 0.42
N TRP A 728 2.60 -27.42 0.52
CA TRP A 728 2.90 -25.99 0.65
C TRP A 728 3.31 -25.32 -0.67
N ALA A 729 3.35 -26.09 -1.77
CA ALA A 729 3.64 -25.58 -3.09
C ALA A 729 2.43 -24.83 -3.70
N CYS A 730 2.70 -23.82 -4.53
CA CYS A 730 1.65 -23.13 -5.28
C CYS A 730 0.92 -24.10 -6.20
N LEU A 731 -0.41 -24.03 -6.19
CA LEU A 731 -1.26 -24.82 -7.09
C LEU A 731 -1.90 -23.94 -8.16
N THR A 732 -1.91 -24.44 -9.39
CA THR A 732 -2.69 -23.89 -10.51
C THR A 732 -4.19 -24.05 -10.26
N ALA A 733 -5.02 -23.39 -11.07
CA ALA A 733 -6.48 -23.52 -10.99
C ALA A 733 -7.01 -24.96 -11.18
N ASN A 734 -6.19 -25.86 -11.76
CA ASN A 734 -6.54 -27.26 -11.95
C ASN A 734 -6.09 -28.16 -10.79
N GLY A 735 -5.42 -27.61 -9.78
CA GLY A 735 -4.84 -28.36 -8.66
C GLY A 735 -3.45 -28.95 -8.94
N ASP A 736 -2.89 -28.70 -10.12
CA ASP A 736 -1.51 -29.08 -10.44
C ASP A 736 -0.49 -28.16 -9.79
N LEU A 737 0.72 -28.66 -9.54
CA LEU A 737 1.85 -27.85 -9.08
C LEU A 737 2.24 -26.81 -10.13
N TYR A 738 2.52 -25.59 -9.69
CA TYR A 738 3.27 -24.63 -10.51
C TYR A 738 4.72 -25.11 -10.63
N ARG A 739 5.09 -25.53 -11.85
CA ARG A 739 6.41 -26.09 -12.14
C ARG A 739 7.21 -25.17 -13.06
N GLU A 740 8.51 -25.15 -12.85
CA GLU A 740 9.50 -24.50 -13.69
C GLU A 740 10.60 -25.49 -14.06
N SER A 741 11.18 -25.27 -15.23
CA SER A 741 12.30 -26.08 -15.73
C SER A 741 13.17 -25.19 -16.61
N TYR A 742 14.46 -25.25 -16.37
CA TYR A 742 15.49 -24.50 -17.05
C TYR A 742 16.40 -25.46 -17.82
N PRO A 743 17.12 -25.01 -18.85
CA PRO A 743 18.07 -25.86 -19.55
C PRO A 743 19.10 -26.47 -18.57
N LYS A 744 19.15 -27.81 -18.50
CA LYS A 744 20.02 -28.57 -17.58
C LYS A 744 19.66 -28.44 -16.08
N SER A 745 18.43 -28.04 -15.72
CA SER A 745 17.93 -28.08 -14.34
C SER A 745 17.10 -29.34 -14.04
N SER A 746 16.76 -29.55 -12.76
CA SER A 746 15.65 -30.44 -12.37
C SER A 746 14.29 -29.78 -12.65
N VAL A 747 13.19 -30.52 -12.41
CA VAL A 747 11.82 -29.97 -12.37
C VAL A 747 11.58 -29.36 -11.00
N LEU A 748 11.38 -28.05 -10.96
CA LEU A 748 11.28 -27.26 -9.74
C LEU A 748 9.83 -26.82 -9.51
N SER A 749 9.35 -26.88 -8.27
CA SER A 749 8.03 -26.42 -7.86
C SER A 749 8.13 -25.03 -7.23
N VAL A 750 7.24 -24.12 -7.62
CA VAL A 750 7.11 -22.80 -6.99
C VAL A 750 6.45 -22.98 -5.63
N MET A 751 7.10 -22.50 -4.57
CA MET A 751 6.57 -22.59 -3.22
C MET A 751 5.70 -21.38 -2.88
N CYS A 752 4.66 -21.56 -2.07
CA CYS A 752 3.77 -20.46 -1.72
C CYS A 752 4.41 -19.58 -0.65
N PRO A 753 4.74 -18.30 -0.96
CA PRO A 753 5.46 -17.43 -0.04
C PRO A 753 4.60 -16.95 1.12
N TYR A 754 3.31 -17.26 1.16
CA TYR A 754 2.44 -16.94 2.29
C TYR A 754 2.50 -18.01 3.40
N THR A 755 3.03 -19.19 3.10
CA THR A 755 3.04 -20.31 4.05
C THR A 755 4.19 -20.20 5.03
N LYS A 756 3.91 -20.44 6.31
CA LYS A 756 4.94 -20.53 7.35
C LYS A 756 5.98 -21.60 7.02
N HIS A 757 5.56 -22.71 6.40
CA HIS A 757 6.50 -23.78 6.02
C HIS A 757 7.60 -23.27 5.09
N TRP A 758 7.25 -22.45 4.09
CA TRP A 758 8.25 -21.86 3.21
C TRP A 758 9.14 -20.85 3.93
N HIS A 759 8.56 -20.06 4.84
CA HIS A 759 9.34 -19.12 5.66
C HIS A 759 10.42 -19.82 6.47
N GLU A 760 10.06 -20.90 7.18
CA GLU A 760 11.00 -21.65 8.00
C GLU A 760 12.02 -22.42 7.15
N ALA A 761 11.63 -22.91 5.97
CA ALA A 761 12.56 -23.59 5.07
C ALA A 761 13.71 -22.67 4.61
N ILE A 762 13.38 -21.43 4.20
CA ILE A 762 14.41 -20.46 3.79
C ILE A 762 15.15 -19.88 5.00
N ALA A 763 14.47 -19.67 6.14
CA ALA A 763 15.14 -19.22 7.37
C ALA A 763 16.20 -20.22 7.84
N SER A 764 15.87 -21.52 7.86
CA SER A 764 16.81 -22.58 8.21
C SER A 764 18.05 -22.55 7.30
N VAL A 765 17.87 -22.41 5.99
CA VAL A 765 19.00 -22.31 5.05
C VAL A 765 19.90 -21.11 5.34
N VAL A 766 19.31 -19.97 5.69
CA VAL A 766 20.08 -18.76 6.04
C VAL A 766 20.80 -18.94 7.36
N GLU A 767 20.12 -19.48 8.38
CA GLU A 767 20.70 -19.77 9.71
C GLU A 767 21.87 -20.76 9.58
N ASP A 768 21.70 -21.86 8.83
CA ASP A 768 22.75 -22.85 8.55
C ASP A 768 23.96 -22.20 7.87
N GLN A 769 23.75 -21.30 6.92
CA GLN A 769 24.86 -20.63 6.22
C GLN A 769 25.54 -19.54 7.05
N VAL A 770 24.83 -18.90 7.99
CA VAL A 770 25.46 -18.06 9.02
C VAL A 770 26.38 -18.95 9.89
N GLU A 771 25.86 -20.08 10.36
CA GLU A 771 26.58 -20.98 11.27
C GLU A 771 27.72 -21.76 10.60
N GLU A 772 27.58 -22.15 9.34
CA GLU A 772 28.61 -22.92 8.63
C GLU A 772 29.61 -22.00 7.93
N PHE A 773 29.14 -20.99 7.21
CA PHE A 773 29.97 -20.19 6.29
C PHE A 773 30.38 -18.83 6.87
N GLY A 774 29.80 -18.42 8.00
CA GLY A 774 29.97 -17.06 8.52
C GLY A 774 29.41 -15.99 7.57
N ALA A 775 28.44 -16.35 6.72
CA ALA A 775 27.91 -15.44 5.71
C ALA A 775 27.09 -14.32 6.34
N SER A 776 27.32 -13.08 5.91
CA SER A 776 26.57 -11.89 6.37
C SER A 776 25.75 -11.24 5.25
N ILE A 777 25.92 -11.71 4.00
CA ILE A 777 25.16 -11.24 2.83
C ILE A 777 24.64 -12.45 2.05
N PHE A 778 23.36 -12.41 1.72
CA PHE A 778 22.66 -13.48 1.01
C PHE A 778 22.07 -12.96 -0.29
N TYR A 779 22.26 -13.72 -1.36
CA TYR A 779 21.57 -13.52 -2.62
C TYR A 779 20.40 -14.49 -2.72
N LEU A 780 19.18 -13.95 -2.79
CA LEU A 780 17.92 -14.65 -2.90
C LEU A 780 17.45 -14.61 -4.35
N ASP A 781 17.72 -15.67 -5.10
CA ASP A 781 17.42 -15.68 -6.53
C ASP A 781 15.91 -15.57 -6.81
N GLN A 782 15.56 -15.00 -7.97
CA GLN A 782 14.22 -14.83 -8.53
C GLN A 782 13.22 -13.90 -7.83
N ILE A 783 13.39 -13.50 -6.56
CA ILE A 783 12.34 -12.75 -5.84
C ILE A 783 11.97 -11.44 -6.56
N GLY A 784 12.97 -10.65 -6.97
CA GLY A 784 12.80 -9.42 -7.75
C GLY A 784 12.62 -9.61 -9.25
N ALA A 785 12.86 -10.82 -9.79
CA ALA A 785 12.98 -11.05 -11.23
C ALA A 785 11.86 -11.90 -11.84
N ALA A 786 11.43 -12.97 -11.17
CA ALA A 786 10.44 -13.90 -11.69
C ALA A 786 9.02 -13.38 -11.53
N GLU A 787 8.11 -13.85 -12.38
CA GLU A 787 6.69 -13.50 -12.27
C GLU A 787 6.07 -14.10 -10.99
N ALA A 788 5.19 -13.32 -10.36
CA ALA A 788 4.36 -13.79 -9.27
C ALA A 788 3.44 -14.93 -9.72
N ALA A 789 3.42 -16.04 -9.00
CA ALA A 789 2.48 -17.12 -9.27
C ALA A 789 1.15 -16.86 -8.55
N MET A 790 0.03 -17.10 -9.24
CA MET A 790 -1.26 -17.24 -8.56
C MET A 790 -1.31 -18.60 -7.85
N CYS A 791 -1.95 -18.70 -6.69
CA CYS A 791 -2.09 -19.97 -5.97
C CYS A 791 -3.57 -20.23 -5.67
N PHE A 792 -4.03 -21.43 -5.99
CA PHE A 792 -5.41 -21.87 -5.82
C PHE A 792 -5.58 -22.89 -4.69
N ASN A 793 -4.58 -23.05 -3.82
CA ASN A 793 -4.70 -23.89 -2.63
C ASN A 793 -5.41 -23.12 -1.49
N PRO A 794 -6.63 -23.51 -1.09
CA PRO A 794 -7.37 -22.82 -0.03
C PRO A 794 -6.78 -23.01 1.37
N ASP A 795 -5.92 -24.00 1.57
CA ASP A 795 -5.36 -24.35 2.88
C ASP A 795 -4.12 -23.51 3.24
N HIS A 796 -3.67 -22.63 2.34
CA HIS A 796 -2.47 -21.81 2.52
C HIS A 796 -2.70 -20.53 3.33
N GLY A 797 -3.94 -20.25 3.74
CA GLY A 797 -4.28 -19.11 4.58
C GLY A 797 -4.38 -17.76 3.86
N HIS A 798 -4.35 -17.76 2.52
CA HIS A 798 -4.59 -16.59 1.68
C HIS A 798 -5.81 -16.80 0.76
N PRO A 799 -6.43 -15.73 0.21
CA PRO A 799 -7.46 -15.87 -0.81
C PRO A 799 -6.93 -16.59 -2.06
N VAL A 800 -7.75 -17.46 -2.66
CA VAL A 800 -7.34 -18.21 -3.87
C VAL A 800 -7.27 -17.29 -5.10
N GLY A 801 -6.27 -17.53 -5.96
CA GLY A 801 -6.09 -16.81 -7.22
C GLY A 801 -5.29 -15.52 -7.06
N GLY A 802 -5.87 -14.38 -7.45
CA GLY A 802 -5.22 -13.07 -7.40
C GLY A 802 -5.14 -12.45 -6.00
N GLY A 803 -4.75 -11.18 -5.94
CA GLY A 803 -4.57 -10.42 -4.70
C GLY A 803 -3.14 -9.98 -4.43
N SER A 804 -2.88 -9.49 -3.21
CA SER A 804 -1.56 -9.01 -2.75
C SER A 804 -0.73 -10.08 -2.03
N TRP A 805 -1.35 -11.20 -1.65
CA TRP A 805 -0.79 -12.21 -0.75
C TRP A 805 0.58 -12.75 -1.20
N TRP A 806 0.87 -12.80 -2.50
CA TRP A 806 2.20 -13.19 -3.00
C TRP A 806 3.28 -12.27 -2.47
N THR A 807 3.10 -10.96 -2.67
CA THR A 807 4.06 -9.94 -2.23
C THR A 807 4.07 -9.80 -0.70
N ASP A 808 2.91 -9.89 -0.04
CA ASP A 808 2.81 -9.80 1.42
C ASP A 808 3.49 -10.99 2.10
N GLY A 809 3.35 -12.19 1.55
CA GLY A 809 4.02 -13.39 2.01
C GLY A 809 5.53 -13.28 1.92
N TYR A 810 6.06 -12.83 0.77
CA TYR A 810 7.49 -12.60 0.60
C TYR A 810 8.02 -11.52 1.53
N ARG A 811 7.33 -10.38 1.68
CA ARG A 811 7.74 -9.32 2.62
C ARG A 811 7.80 -9.85 4.05
N THR A 812 6.84 -10.68 4.46
CA THR A 812 6.82 -11.33 5.78
C THR A 812 8.02 -12.26 5.95
N MET A 813 8.30 -13.11 4.95
CA MET A 813 9.45 -14.00 4.94
C MET A 813 10.76 -13.22 5.04
N LEU A 814 10.96 -12.20 4.20
CA LEU A 814 12.18 -11.40 4.16
C LEU A 814 12.38 -10.60 5.45
N ALA A 815 11.30 -10.07 6.04
CA ALA A 815 11.38 -9.42 7.35
C ALA A 815 11.80 -10.41 8.46
N ARG A 816 11.33 -11.67 8.42
CA ARG A 816 11.84 -12.73 9.30
C ARG A 816 13.31 -12.99 9.05
N LEU A 817 13.77 -13.07 7.81
CA LEU A 817 15.20 -13.26 7.52
C LEU A 817 16.04 -12.11 8.07
N LYS A 818 15.59 -10.85 7.94
CA LYS A 818 16.27 -9.67 8.50
C LYS A 818 16.33 -9.66 10.04
N SER A 819 15.61 -10.54 10.74
CA SER A 819 15.75 -10.75 12.19
C SER A 819 16.89 -11.69 12.57
N ILE A 820 17.47 -12.40 11.60
CA ILE A 820 18.66 -13.23 11.80
C ILE A 820 19.88 -12.32 11.83
N ASN A 821 20.74 -12.53 12.82
CA ASN A 821 22.04 -11.88 12.92
C ASN A 821 23.13 -12.83 12.44
N ASP A 822 24.24 -12.26 11.98
CA ASP A 822 25.47 -13.01 11.74
C ASP A 822 26.10 -13.51 13.05
N ILE A 823 27.21 -14.26 12.95
CA ILE A 823 27.88 -14.87 14.11
C ILE A 823 28.41 -13.84 15.13
N ASP A 824 28.61 -12.60 14.70
CA ASP A 824 29.07 -11.49 15.55
C ASP A 824 27.91 -10.62 16.06
N GLY A 825 26.66 -11.06 15.83
CA GLY A 825 25.46 -10.34 16.26
C GLY A 825 25.08 -9.14 15.40
N ARG A 826 25.66 -8.98 14.20
CA ARG A 826 25.29 -7.91 13.27
C ARG A 826 24.12 -8.33 12.36
N PRO A 827 23.24 -7.41 11.94
CA PRO A 827 22.18 -7.74 11.00
C PRO A 827 22.73 -8.23 9.65
N ILE A 828 22.11 -9.28 9.10
CA ILE A 828 22.44 -9.76 7.75
C ILE A 828 21.92 -8.78 6.67
N SER A 829 22.54 -8.83 5.50
CA SER A 829 22.08 -8.14 4.29
C SER A 829 21.44 -9.12 3.30
N LEU A 830 20.30 -8.74 2.73
CA LEU A 830 19.60 -9.52 1.72
C LEU A 830 19.70 -8.82 0.36
N THR A 831 19.97 -9.60 -0.67
CA THR A 831 19.97 -9.15 -2.06
C THR A 831 19.12 -10.07 -2.92
N THR A 832 18.68 -9.61 -4.09
CA THR A 832 17.91 -10.43 -5.03
C THR A 832 18.30 -10.17 -6.48
N GLU A 833 17.91 -11.08 -7.36
CA GLU A 833 17.92 -10.87 -8.80
C GLU A 833 16.98 -9.73 -9.21
N ASN A 834 17.50 -8.72 -9.91
CA ASN A 834 16.82 -7.56 -10.49
C ASN A 834 15.93 -6.76 -9.53
N PHE A 835 15.49 -5.59 -9.97
CA PHE A 835 14.63 -4.71 -9.18
C PHE A 835 13.14 -5.03 -9.38
N ALA A 836 12.38 -5.07 -8.28
CA ALA A 836 10.93 -4.92 -8.25
C ALA A 836 10.54 -4.14 -6.98
N GLU A 837 9.69 -3.12 -7.13
CA GLU A 837 9.39 -2.20 -6.03
C GLU A 837 8.82 -2.83 -4.76
N PRO A 838 7.99 -3.92 -4.75
CA PRO A 838 7.34 -4.38 -3.52
C PRO A 838 8.28 -4.84 -2.40
N TYR A 839 9.56 -5.11 -2.74
CA TYR A 839 10.56 -5.69 -1.86
C TYR A 839 11.63 -4.69 -1.39
N LEU A 840 11.56 -3.42 -1.81
CA LEU A 840 12.58 -2.39 -1.57
C LEU A 840 12.82 -2.06 -0.09
N ASP A 841 11.85 -2.30 0.79
CA ASP A 841 12.04 -2.15 2.24
C ASP A 841 12.74 -3.37 2.85
N THR A 842 12.48 -4.57 2.34
CA THR A 842 12.97 -5.83 2.92
C THR A 842 14.25 -6.36 2.28
N VAL A 843 14.68 -5.80 1.16
CA VAL A 843 15.90 -6.18 0.42
C VAL A 843 16.85 -4.97 0.36
N ASP A 844 18.13 -5.21 0.65
CA ASP A 844 19.15 -4.16 0.75
C ASP A 844 19.84 -3.87 -0.59
N GLY A 845 19.91 -4.87 -1.49
CA GLY A 845 20.55 -4.73 -2.79
C GLY A 845 19.90 -5.50 -3.93
N PHE A 846 19.92 -4.92 -5.14
CA PHE A 846 19.36 -5.51 -6.34
C PHE A 846 20.45 -5.72 -7.41
N LEU A 847 20.66 -6.98 -7.79
CA LEU A 847 21.61 -7.33 -8.84
C LEU A 847 20.99 -7.08 -10.22
N MET A 848 21.58 -6.17 -10.99
CA MET A 848 21.05 -5.72 -12.28
C MET A 848 21.50 -6.67 -13.41
N THR A 849 20.79 -7.78 -13.61
CA THR A 849 21.25 -8.89 -14.49
C THR A 849 20.77 -8.79 -15.93
N ARG A 850 19.71 -8.01 -16.22
CA ARG A 850 19.14 -7.90 -17.57
C ARG A 850 20.13 -7.27 -18.56
N THR A 851 19.97 -7.64 -19.84
CA THR A 851 20.70 -7.01 -20.95
C THR A 851 20.34 -5.54 -21.07
N ARG A 852 21.35 -4.74 -21.42
CA ARG A 852 21.21 -3.29 -21.60
C ARG A 852 20.71 -2.98 -22.99
N SER A 853 19.88 -1.95 -23.10
CA SER A 853 19.38 -1.38 -24.37
C SER A 853 19.70 0.11 -24.42
N GLY A 854 19.83 0.66 -25.63
CA GLY A 854 19.85 2.11 -25.85
C GLY A 854 18.50 2.79 -25.56
N GLU A 855 17.44 1.99 -25.47
CA GLU A 855 16.11 2.45 -25.06
C GLU A 855 15.93 2.51 -23.53
N ASP A 856 16.86 1.96 -22.74
CA ASP A 856 16.73 1.95 -21.27
C ASP A 856 16.71 3.38 -20.73
N LEU A 857 15.79 3.64 -19.80
CA LEU A 857 15.73 4.85 -18.98
C LEU A 857 16.19 4.52 -17.56
N PRO A 858 16.95 5.41 -16.88
CA PRO A 858 17.35 5.22 -15.48
C PRO A 858 16.20 5.53 -14.51
N ALA A 859 15.04 4.91 -14.72
CA ALA A 859 13.83 5.16 -13.93
C ALA A 859 14.01 4.71 -12.47
N THR A 860 14.68 3.59 -12.22
CA THR A 860 14.94 3.11 -10.86
C THR A 860 15.72 4.12 -10.00
N PRO A 861 16.92 4.62 -10.37
CA PRO A 861 17.60 5.65 -9.59
C PRO A 861 16.88 7.01 -9.62
N ALA A 862 16.11 7.32 -10.67
CA ALA A 862 15.31 8.55 -10.71
C ALA A 862 14.11 8.52 -9.74
N ILE A 863 13.50 7.36 -9.51
CA ILE A 863 12.30 7.19 -8.67
C ILE A 863 12.66 6.72 -7.27
N TYR A 864 13.66 5.87 -7.11
CA TYR A 864 14.03 5.20 -5.87
C TYR A 864 15.49 5.42 -5.44
N GLY A 865 16.23 6.31 -6.12
CA GLY A 865 17.56 6.75 -5.66
C GLY A 865 17.52 7.16 -4.18
N GLY A 866 18.49 6.65 -3.43
CA GLY A 866 18.60 6.79 -1.97
C GLY A 866 17.84 5.76 -1.14
N TYR A 867 17.03 4.85 -1.72
CA TYR A 867 16.27 3.83 -0.97
C TYR A 867 16.89 2.42 -0.97
N GLY A 868 17.74 2.09 -1.94
CA GLY A 868 18.35 0.76 -2.08
C GLY A 868 19.63 0.81 -2.93
N VAL A 869 20.43 -0.25 -2.85
CA VAL A 869 21.68 -0.38 -3.61
C VAL A 869 21.41 -1.15 -4.90
N PHE A 870 21.89 -0.63 -6.04
CA PHE A 870 21.82 -1.30 -7.34
C PHE A 870 23.23 -1.67 -7.78
N PHE A 871 23.47 -2.94 -8.10
CA PHE A 871 24.82 -3.43 -8.34
C PHE A 871 24.90 -4.45 -9.47
N GLY A 872 26.11 -4.62 -10.01
CA GLY A 872 26.44 -5.67 -10.96
C GLY A 872 26.28 -5.27 -12.43
N ILE A 873 27.40 -5.43 -13.14
CA ILE A 873 27.58 -5.18 -14.58
C ILE A 873 28.42 -6.35 -15.12
N HIS A 874 27.76 -7.45 -15.48
CA HIS A 874 28.50 -8.59 -16.04
C HIS A 874 29.03 -8.27 -17.43
N GLN A 875 30.19 -8.83 -17.73
CA GLN A 875 30.73 -8.81 -19.08
C GLN A 875 31.59 -10.03 -19.35
N GLY A 876 31.67 -10.41 -20.62
CA GLY A 876 32.49 -11.49 -21.11
C GLY A 876 33.97 -11.09 -21.17
N GLU A 877 34.84 -12.07 -20.93
CA GLU A 877 36.29 -11.85 -20.93
C GLU A 877 36.80 -11.24 -22.25
N ASN A 878 36.23 -11.68 -23.37
CA ASN A 878 36.72 -11.35 -24.71
C ASN A 878 36.11 -10.07 -25.29
N ASP A 879 35.23 -9.37 -24.58
CA ASP A 879 34.78 -8.06 -25.02
C ASP A 879 35.97 -7.10 -25.08
N ASN A 880 36.01 -6.21 -26.07
CA ASN A 880 37.11 -5.24 -26.18
C ASN A 880 36.99 -4.12 -25.12
N LEU A 881 38.02 -3.30 -24.99
CA LEU A 881 38.05 -2.21 -24.01
C LEU A 881 36.94 -1.18 -24.27
N ASP A 882 36.65 -0.84 -25.53
CA ASP A 882 35.59 0.12 -25.88
C ASP A 882 34.20 -0.34 -25.40
N SER A 883 33.85 -1.61 -25.60
CA SER A 883 32.60 -2.19 -25.10
C SER A 883 32.56 -2.24 -23.58
N PHE A 884 33.72 -2.44 -22.94
CA PHE A 884 33.84 -2.44 -21.48
C PHE A 884 33.60 -1.05 -20.90
N VAL A 885 34.28 -0.04 -21.46
CA VAL A 885 34.15 1.37 -21.07
C VAL A 885 32.73 1.87 -21.28
N ALA A 886 32.13 1.61 -22.44
CA ALA A 886 30.78 2.08 -22.74
C ALA A 886 29.73 1.50 -21.78
N LEU A 887 29.81 0.21 -21.46
CA LEU A 887 28.84 -0.44 -20.57
C LEU A 887 29.01 0.02 -19.11
N HIS A 888 30.25 -0.05 -18.60
CA HIS A 888 30.54 0.30 -17.20
C HIS A 888 30.38 1.80 -16.93
N GLY A 889 30.81 2.66 -17.86
CA GLY A 889 30.69 4.10 -17.73
C GLY A 889 29.23 4.57 -17.76
N ARG A 890 28.40 4.00 -18.63
CA ARG A 890 26.97 4.35 -18.68
C ARG A 890 26.24 3.98 -17.40
N ASP A 891 26.41 2.75 -16.92
CA ASP A 891 25.73 2.29 -15.71
C ASP A 891 26.32 2.97 -14.44
N PHE A 892 27.60 3.40 -14.46
CA PHE A 892 28.19 4.27 -13.43
C PHE A 892 27.48 5.63 -13.33
N LEU A 893 27.20 6.28 -14.46
CA LEU A 893 26.47 7.55 -14.49
C LEU A 893 25.07 7.42 -13.86
N TRP A 894 24.51 6.21 -13.85
CA TRP A 894 23.22 5.85 -13.24
C TRP A 894 23.35 5.28 -11.82
N GLY A 895 24.54 5.36 -11.21
CA GLY A 895 24.77 5.01 -9.82
C GLY A 895 24.90 3.50 -9.58
N CYS A 896 25.18 2.69 -10.61
CA CYS A 896 25.38 1.24 -10.47
C CYS A 896 26.73 0.89 -9.83
N GLN A 897 26.72 -0.06 -8.90
CA GLN A 897 27.93 -0.55 -8.24
C GLN A 897 28.66 -1.45 -9.24
N PRO A 898 29.91 -1.14 -9.63
CA PRO A 898 30.56 -1.83 -10.72
C PRO A 898 30.95 -3.26 -10.32
N GLY A 899 31.16 -4.11 -11.33
CA GLY A 899 31.63 -5.49 -11.15
C GLY A 899 30.55 -6.52 -11.41
N TRP A 900 30.48 -7.57 -10.58
CA TRP A 900 29.88 -8.87 -10.92
C TRP A 900 30.56 -9.50 -12.14
N ILE A 901 31.87 -9.28 -12.26
CA ILE A 901 32.76 -9.83 -13.29
C ILE A 901 33.57 -10.99 -12.71
N ASN A 902 33.94 -11.98 -13.51
CA ASN A 902 34.78 -13.08 -13.03
C ASN A 902 36.23 -12.64 -12.78
N GLY A 903 36.98 -13.41 -12.00
CA GLY A 903 38.37 -13.09 -11.60
C GLY A 903 39.42 -12.98 -12.72
N TRP A 904 39.06 -13.19 -14.00
CA TRP A 904 39.95 -12.90 -15.13
C TRP A 904 40.31 -11.42 -15.21
N ILE A 905 39.46 -10.53 -14.66
CA ILE A 905 39.67 -9.08 -14.68
C ILE A 905 40.98 -8.67 -14.02
N ALA A 906 41.43 -9.42 -13.00
CA ALA A 906 42.64 -9.13 -12.23
C ALA A 906 43.92 -9.75 -12.84
N THR A 907 43.89 -10.22 -14.09
CA THR A 907 45.08 -10.74 -14.79
C THR A 907 45.75 -9.64 -15.63
N SER A 908 47.05 -9.77 -15.90
CA SER A 908 47.82 -8.79 -16.69
C SER A 908 47.25 -8.56 -18.09
N LYS A 909 46.64 -9.58 -18.72
CA LYS A 909 45.93 -9.48 -20.00
C LYS A 909 44.85 -8.40 -20.00
N HIS A 910 44.23 -8.15 -18.86
CA HIS A 910 43.08 -7.26 -18.72
C HIS A 910 43.39 -5.98 -17.92
N ALA A 911 44.67 -5.63 -17.79
CA ALA A 911 45.12 -4.49 -16.97
C ALA A 911 44.41 -3.17 -17.29
N ALA A 912 44.16 -2.87 -18.58
CA ALA A 912 43.43 -1.65 -18.96
C ALA A 912 41.97 -1.64 -18.49
N LYS A 913 41.28 -2.80 -18.56
CA LYS A 913 39.91 -2.95 -18.04
C LYS A 913 39.89 -2.85 -16.51
N ALA A 914 40.87 -3.46 -15.85
CA ALA A 914 41.01 -3.38 -14.39
C ALA A 914 41.22 -1.94 -13.93
N ALA A 915 42.13 -1.20 -14.56
CA ALA A 915 42.38 0.21 -14.24
C ALA A 915 41.12 1.08 -14.45
N TYR A 916 40.38 0.85 -15.54
CA TYR A 916 39.11 1.56 -15.76
C TYR A 916 38.06 1.21 -14.69
N LEU A 917 37.91 -0.08 -14.36
CA LEU A 917 36.97 -0.55 -13.34
C LEU A 917 37.29 0.05 -11.96
N GLU A 918 38.58 0.13 -11.61
CA GLU A 918 39.05 0.78 -10.39
C GLU A 918 38.71 2.27 -10.37
N SER A 919 38.95 2.98 -11.47
CA SER A 919 38.60 4.40 -11.60
C SER A 919 37.10 4.63 -11.39
N VAL A 920 36.25 3.84 -12.05
CA VAL A 920 34.79 3.87 -11.85
C VAL A 920 34.41 3.66 -10.38
N ALA A 921 35.01 2.66 -9.72
CA ALA A 921 34.73 2.37 -8.33
C ALA A 921 35.17 3.49 -7.39
N LYS A 922 36.36 4.06 -7.61
CA LYS A 922 36.90 5.19 -6.85
C LYS A 922 36.01 6.43 -6.94
N TYR A 923 35.66 6.86 -8.16
CA TYR A 923 34.72 7.98 -8.35
C TYR A 923 33.35 7.71 -7.74
N ARG A 924 32.85 6.47 -7.83
CA ARG A 924 31.58 6.11 -7.19
C ARG A 924 31.64 6.27 -5.68
N LEU A 925 32.74 5.84 -5.06
CA LEU A 925 32.95 5.94 -3.61
C LEU A 925 33.19 7.39 -3.17
N SER A 926 33.97 8.18 -3.92
CA SER A 926 34.17 9.60 -3.61
C SER A 926 32.88 10.41 -3.75
N MET A 927 32.00 10.01 -4.67
CA MET A 927 30.67 10.59 -4.89
C MET A 927 29.53 9.84 -4.18
N LYS A 928 29.81 9.05 -3.13
CA LYS A 928 28.81 8.22 -2.42
C LYS A 928 27.59 9.03 -1.92
N LYS A 929 27.82 10.27 -1.47
CA LYS A 929 26.78 11.24 -1.09
C LYS A 929 25.67 11.38 -2.15
N PHE A 930 26.03 11.25 -3.42
CA PHE A 930 25.14 11.41 -4.56
C PHE A 930 24.76 10.05 -5.16
N LEU A 931 25.74 9.22 -5.53
CA LEU A 931 25.53 8.01 -6.32
C LEU A 931 25.01 6.81 -5.52
N VAL A 932 24.98 6.89 -4.19
CA VAL A 932 24.40 5.87 -3.31
C VAL A 932 23.26 6.46 -2.49
N PHE A 933 23.51 7.58 -1.83
CA PHE A 933 22.55 8.20 -0.92
C PHE A 933 21.63 9.23 -1.57
N GLY A 934 22.02 9.74 -2.74
CA GLY A 934 21.27 10.73 -3.48
C GLY A 934 20.29 10.12 -4.47
N ARG A 935 19.64 11.01 -5.21
CA ARG A 935 18.65 10.71 -6.23
C ARG A 935 19.10 11.26 -7.58
N LEU A 936 18.95 10.48 -8.64
CA LEU A 936 19.16 10.99 -10.00
C LEU A 936 18.00 11.94 -10.37
N VAL A 937 18.31 13.17 -10.77
CA VAL A 937 17.30 14.22 -11.02
C VAL A 937 17.33 14.79 -12.43
N GLY A 938 18.37 14.54 -13.21
CA GLY A 938 18.40 15.00 -14.59
C GLY A 938 19.60 14.51 -15.39
N GLN A 939 19.56 14.74 -16.69
CA GLN A 939 20.66 14.59 -17.63
C GLN A 939 21.07 15.97 -18.11
N ALA A 940 22.36 16.31 -18.01
CA ALA A 940 22.86 17.57 -18.52
C ALA A 940 22.99 17.50 -20.05
N ARG A 941 22.71 18.61 -20.72
CA ARG A 941 22.98 18.80 -22.14
C ARG A 941 24.50 18.88 -22.35
N ILE A 942 24.96 18.34 -23.48
CA ILE A 942 26.37 18.37 -23.86
C ILE A 942 26.47 19.08 -25.21
N SER A 943 27.40 20.04 -25.30
CA SER A 943 27.64 20.87 -26.48
C SER A 943 29.13 20.80 -26.88
N PRO A 944 29.49 20.41 -28.12
CA PRO A 944 28.60 19.91 -29.18
C PRO A 944 27.91 18.59 -28.79
N GLU A 945 26.81 18.26 -29.49
CA GLU A 945 26.08 17.00 -29.23
C GLU A 945 27.00 15.79 -29.48
N PRO A 946 27.17 14.87 -28.51
CA PRO A 946 28.07 13.73 -28.67
C PRO A 946 27.56 12.73 -29.70
N ASP A 947 28.48 12.15 -30.48
CA ASP A 947 28.17 11.06 -31.40
C ASP A 947 27.53 9.86 -30.68
N LYS A 948 26.56 9.22 -31.34
CA LYS A 948 26.05 7.92 -30.87
C LYS A 948 27.04 6.81 -31.20
N ILE A 949 27.42 6.05 -30.19
CA ILE A 949 28.26 4.86 -30.33
C ILE A 949 27.45 3.59 -30.20
N ARG A 950 27.85 2.56 -30.96
CA ARG A 950 27.29 1.21 -30.89
C ARG A 950 28.40 0.24 -30.50
N ARG A 951 28.15 -0.57 -29.47
CA ARG A 951 29.12 -1.53 -28.92
C ARG A 951 28.48 -2.89 -28.74
N THR A 952 29.16 -3.94 -29.17
CA THR A 952 28.74 -5.31 -28.90
C THR A 952 29.28 -5.73 -27.55
N CYS A 953 28.38 -6.10 -26.64
CA CYS A 953 28.68 -6.58 -25.31
C CYS A 953 28.23 -8.04 -25.19
N THR A 954 29.04 -8.87 -24.54
CA THR A 954 28.76 -10.28 -24.33
C THR A 954 28.55 -10.55 -22.84
N VAL A 955 27.44 -11.21 -22.49
CA VAL A 955 27.21 -11.76 -21.14
C VAL A 955 27.06 -13.27 -21.32
N SER A 956 25.83 -13.78 -21.30
CA SER A 956 25.47 -15.14 -21.74
C SER A 956 25.14 -15.19 -23.23
N THR A 957 24.68 -14.06 -23.78
CA THR A 957 24.41 -13.82 -25.19
C THR A 957 24.94 -12.44 -25.57
N ALA A 958 25.33 -12.28 -26.84
CA ALA A 958 25.78 -10.98 -27.35
C ALA A 958 24.59 -10.05 -27.53
N PHE A 959 24.73 -8.79 -27.14
CA PHE A 959 23.76 -7.71 -27.38
C PHE A 959 24.49 -6.44 -27.83
N VAL A 960 23.74 -5.52 -28.45
CA VAL A 960 24.27 -4.23 -28.91
C VAL A 960 23.81 -3.13 -27.95
N LEU A 961 24.78 -2.49 -27.31
CA LEU A 961 24.59 -1.26 -26.55
C LEU A 961 24.68 -0.06 -27.49
N GLU A 962 23.67 0.79 -27.49
CA GLU A 962 23.71 2.13 -28.10
C GLU A 962 23.69 3.18 -26.98
N THR A 963 24.61 4.14 -27.03
CA THR A 963 24.76 5.21 -26.02
C THR A 963 25.51 6.40 -26.66
N PRO A 964 25.35 7.65 -26.18
CA PRO A 964 26.23 8.73 -26.61
C PRO A 964 27.69 8.49 -26.21
N ALA A 965 28.63 9.07 -26.94
CA ALA A 965 30.08 9.00 -26.69
C ALA A 965 30.47 9.65 -25.35
N VAL A 966 29.72 10.64 -24.88
CA VAL A 966 29.88 11.29 -23.59
C VAL A 966 28.53 11.37 -22.89
N GLY A 967 28.48 11.10 -21.59
CA GLY A 967 27.28 11.25 -20.78
C GLY A 967 27.53 12.14 -19.56
N ALA A 968 26.54 12.93 -19.18
CA ALA A 968 26.59 13.83 -18.03
C ALA A 968 25.24 13.81 -17.28
N TYR A 969 25.25 13.49 -16.00
CA TYR A 969 24.04 13.30 -15.19
C TYR A 969 24.12 14.02 -13.85
N VAL A 970 22.98 14.57 -13.43
CA VAL A 970 22.85 15.36 -12.20
C VAL A 970 22.11 14.55 -11.15
N TRP A 971 22.73 14.45 -9.99
CA TRP A 971 22.22 13.83 -8.78
C TRP A 971 21.93 14.88 -7.73
N LYS A 972 20.96 14.64 -6.87
CA LYS A 972 20.59 15.51 -5.75
C LYS A 972 20.75 14.74 -4.44
N ALA A 973 21.57 15.28 -3.55
CA ALA A 973 21.74 14.77 -2.19
C ALA A 973 20.61 15.27 -1.28
N GLN A 974 20.51 14.68 -0.08
CA GLN A 974 19.47 15.01 0.90
C GLN A 974 19.60 16.42 1.47
N ASP A 975 20.82 16.94 1.58
CA ASP A 975 21.12 18.32 1.99
C ASP A 975 20.85 19.35 0.88
N GLY A 976 20.39 18.90 -0.30
CA GLY A 976 20.10 19.76 -1.44
C GLY A 976 21.29 20.01 -2.36
N ALA A 977 22.50 19.58 -2.00
CA ALA A 977 23.65 19.66 -2.90
C ALA A 977 23.38 18.88 -4.19
N LEU A 978 23.97 19.33 -5.30
CA LEU A 978 23.94 18.64 -6.58
C LEU A 978 25.29 17.98 -6.86
N GLY A 979 25.26 16.76 -7.37
CA GLY A 979 26.42 16.04 -7.88
C GLY A 979 26.32 15.92 -9.39
N LEU A 980 27.24 16.52 -10.14
CA LEU A 980 27.36 16.33 -11.58
C LEU A 980 28.44 15.30 -11.86
N VAL A 981 28.09 14.21 -12.53
CA VAL A 981 29.05 13.18 -12.98
C VAL A 981 29.07 13.11 -14.50
N CYS A 982 30.26 13.12 -15.07
CA CYS A 982 30.52 13.10 -16.50
C CYS A 982 31.46 11.94 -16.84
N ALA A 983 31.17 11.19 -17.89
CA ALA A 983 32.02 10.10 -18.35
C ALA A 983 32.18 10.11 -19.87
N ASN A 984 33.41 9.97 -20.32
CA ASN A 984 33.76 9.67 -21.71
C ASN A 984 33.68 8.15 -21.91
N LEU A 985 32.80 7.75 -22.82
CA LEU A 985 32.51 6.36 -23.14
C LEU A 985 33.30 5.86 -24.36
N THR A 986 34.32 6.61 -24.80
CA THR A 986 35.22 6.26 -25.90
C THR A 986 36.69 6.48 -25.55
N GLN A 987 37.56 5.97 -26.41
CA GLN A 987 39.01 6.15 -26.29
C GLN A 987 39.54 7.47 -26.87
N GLN A 988 38.68 8.38 -27.31
CA GLN A 988 39.07 9.69 -27.87
C GLN A 988 38.87 10.78 -26.83
N ASP A 989 39.77 11.76 -26.78
CA ASP A 989 39.58 12.94 -25.93
C ASP A 989 38.42 13.79 -26.45
N HIS A 990 37.62 14.35 -25.53
CA HIS A 990 36.55 15.28 -25.85
C HIS A 990 36.67 16.56 -25.04
N GLU A 991 36.53 17.71 -25.70
CA GLU A 991 36.32 19.00 -25.07
C GLU A 991 34.86 19.39 -25.28
N VAL A 992 34.12 19.51 -24.19
CA VAL A 992 32.67 19.72 -24.22
C VAL A 992 32.23 20.74 -23.20
N THR A 993 31.11 21.39 -23.47
CA THR A 993 30.38 22.18 -22.49
C THR A 993 29.21 21.36 -21.96
N VAL A 994 29.11 21.25 -20.64
CA VAL A 994 28.02 20.55 -19.94
C VAL A 994 27.09 21.58 -19.34
N GLU A 995 25.79 21.46 -19.65
CA GLU A 995 24.79 22.48 -19.38
C GLU A 995 23.51 21.91 -18.75
N PHE A 996 23.01 22.52 -17.69
CA PHE A 996 21.68 22.22 -17.14
C PHE A 996 21.10 23.42 -16.40
N SER A 997 19.77 23.50 -16.33
CA SER A 997 19.10 24.61 -15.65
C SER A 997 18.73 24.27 -14.20
N ALA A 998 18.74 25.27 -13.33
CA ALA A 998 18.28 25.14 -11.95
C ALA A 998 16.81 24.66 -11.90
N GLN A 999 15.98 25.12 -12.85
CA GLN A 999 14.59 24.66 -12.97
C GLN A 999 14.51 23.15 -13.25
N GLN A 1000 15.33 22.64 -14.18
CA GLN A 1000 15.36 21.21 -14.55
C GLN A 1000 15.61 20.31 -13.33
N VAL A 1001 16.44 20.75 -12.39
CA VAL A 1001 16.85 19.97 -11.21
C VAL A 1001 16.09 20.34 -9.93
N GLY A 1002 14.99 21.09 -10.06
CA GLY A 1002 14.06 21.39 -8.97
C GLY A 1002 14.48 22.55 -8.05
N TYR A 1003 15.18 23.54 -8.60
CA TYR A 1003 15.54 24.81 -7.96
C TYR A 1003 15.07 26.01 -8.81
N PRO A 1004 13.75 26.18 -9.01
CA PRO A 1004 13.23 27.32 -9.78
C PRO A 1004 13.60 28.64 -9.07
N GLY A 1005 14.17 29.59 -9.83
CA GLY A 1005 14.52 30.92 -9.33
C GLY A 1005 15.89 31.04 -8.66
N LEU A 1006 16.61 29.92 -8.44
CA LEU A 1006 17.98 29.96 -7.95
C LEU A 1006 18.90 30.57 -9.01
N THR A 1007 19.80 31.44 -8.58
CA THR A 1007 20.67 32.21 -9.48
C THR A 1007 22.16 32.00 -9.23
N LYS A 1008 22.53 31.19 -8.25
CA LYS A 1008 23.93 31.02 -7.88
C LYS A 1008 24.24 29.64 -7.31
N PHE A 1009 25.36 29.06 -7.76
CA PHE A 1009 25.93 27.82 -7.22
C PHE A 1009 27.43 27.99 -6.92
N SER A 1010 27.93 27.46 -5.81
CA SER A 1010 29.38 27.22 -5.68
C SER A 1010 29.74 25.89 -6.33
N CYS A 1011 30.84 25.83 -7.10
CA CYS A 1011 31.29 24.62 -7.77
C CYS A 1011 32.60 24.09 -7.19
N THR A 1012 32.68 22.78 -6.94
CA THR A 1012 33.87 22.07 -6.47
C THR A 1012 34.07 20.81 -7.30
N GLU A 1013 35.24 20.64 -7.92
CA GLU A 1013 35.63 19.38 -8.56
C GLU A 1013 36.06 18.38 -7.49
N ILE A 1014 35.66 17.11 -7.66
CA ILE A 1014 35.99 15.99 -6.78
C ILE A 1014 36.68 14.92 -7.63
N ASP A 1015 37.92 14.59 -7.29
CA ASP A 1015 38.68 13.55 -8.00
C ASP A 1015 38.35 12.13 -7.51
N ALA A 1016 39.04 11.13 -8.09
CA ALA A 1016 38.84 9.72 -7.77
C ALA A 1016 39.26 9.39 -6.32
N GLU A 1017 40.21 10.13 -5.76
CA GLU A 1017 40.70 10.01 -4.39
C GLU A 1017 39.82 10.79 -3.38
N GLY A 1018 38.86 11.58 -3.87
CA GLY A 1018 37.97 12.39 -3.06
C GLY A 1018 38.55 13.74 -2.65
N ASN A 1019 39.68 14.16 -3.23
CA ASN A 1019 40.21 15.50 -3.03
C ASN A 1019 39.25 16.52 -3.66
N ARG A 1020 39.10 17.65 -2.98
CA ARG A 1020 38.17 18.71 -3.36
C ARG A 1020 38.92 19.93 -3.86
N GLN A 1021 38.64 20.34 -5.08
CA GLN A 1021 39.19 21.56 -5.68
C GLN A 1021 38.07 22.56 -5.95
N PRO A 1022 37.96 23.64 -5.15
CA PRO A 1022 37.00 24.72 -5.42
C PRO A 1022 37.30 25.37 -6.77
N LEU A 1023 36.27 25.52 -7.61
CA LEU A 1023 36.37 26.18 -8.92
C LEU A 1023 35.74 27.59 -8.92
N GLY A 1024 35.10 27.98 -7.81
CA GLY A 1024 34.43 29.27 -7.66
C GLY A 1024 32.91 29.20 -7.87
N ASP A 1025 32.27 30.36 -7.89
CA ASP A 1025 30.82 30.48 -8.02
C ASP A 1025 30.39 30.59 -9.49
N ILE A 1026 29.33 29.87 -9.85
CA ILE A 1026 28.64 29.95 -11.14
C ILE A 1026 27.43 30.86 -10.96
N GLN A 1027 27.34 31.88 -11.82
CA GLN A 1027 26.28 32.87 -11.82
C GLN A 1027 25.20 32.51 -12.84
N GLY A 1028 23.93 32.79 -12.50
CA GLY A 1028 22.77 32.55 -13.34
C GLY A 1028 22.02 31.25 -13.01
N SER A 1029 20.84 31.12 -13.60
CA SER A 1029 19.98 29.94 -13.47
C SER A 1029 20.40 28.77 -14.37
N GLU A 1030 21.36 28.99 -15.26
CA GLU A 1030 21.92 27.99 -16.17
C GLU A 1030 23.34 27.68 -15.72
N VAL A 1031 23.59 26.43 -15.35
CA VAL A 1031 24.94 25.94 -15.07
C VAL A 1031 25.59 25.58 -16.40
N SER A 1032 26.76 26.15 -16.70
CA SER A 1032 27.54 25.86 -17.89
C SER A 1032 29.00 25.64 -17.52
N LEU A 1033 29.52 24.44 -17.78
CA LEU A 1033 30.87 24.03 -17.41
C LEU A 1033 31.62 23.49 -18.65
N GLN A 1034 32.70 24.17 -19.03
CA GLN A 1034 33.63 23.64 -20.02
C GLN A 1034 34.55 22.62 -19.36
N ILE A 1035 34.56 21.40 -19.89
CA ILE A 1035 35.37 20.31 -19.37
C ILE A 1035 36.11 19.60 -20.50
N LYS A 1036 37.36 19.22 -20.20
CA LYS A 1036 38.10 18.26 -20.99
C LYS A 1036 37.96 16.88 -20.36
N LEU A 1037 37.42 15.93 -21.13
CA LEU A 1037 37.35 14.52 -20.77
C LEU A 1037 38.35 13.77 -21.63
N ASN A 1038 39.46 13.34 -21.01
CA ASN A 1038 40.44 12.49 -21.68
C ASN A 1038 39.82 11.14 -22.05
N SER A 1039 40.50 10.36 -22.89
CA SER A 1039 40.20 8.96 -23.23
C SER A 1039 39.74 8.16 -22.00
N ASN A 1040 38.53 7.60 -22.04
CA ASN A 1040 37.88 6.85 -20.95
C ASN A 1040 37.77 7.62 -19.61
N GLY A 1041 37.88 8.95 -19.64
CA GLY A 1041 37.94 9.81 -18.47
C GLY A 1041 36.60 10.01 -17.78
N ILE A 1042 36.65 10.22 -16.47
CA ILE A 1042 35.51 10.61 -15.62
C ILE A 1042 35.86 11.94 -14.96
N LYS A 1043 34.86 12.82 -14.82
CA LYS A 1043 34.92 14.02 -13.98
C LYS A 1043 33.68 14.08 -13.09
N ALA A 1044 33.85 14.59 -11.87
CA ALA A 1044 32.77 14.72 -10.91
C ALA A 1044 32.84 16.08 -10.21
N PHE A 1045 31.67 16.67 -9.96
CA PHE A 1045 31.55 17.99 -9.34
C PHE A 1045 30.45 17.98 -8.27
N GLU A 1046 30.68 18.68 -7.16
CA GLU A 1046 29.63 19.10 -6.24
C GLU A 1046 29.27 20.56 -6.52
N LEU A 1047 27.97 20.83 -6.66
CA LEU A 1047 27.41 22.17 -6.75
C LEU A 1047 26.50 22.43 -5.55
N LEU A 1048 26.80 23.46 -4.77
CA LEU A 1048 25.97 23.88 -3.63
C LEU A 1048 25.10 25.08 -4.05
N PRO A 1049 23.77 24.98 -3.94
CA PRO A 1049 22.88 26.12 -4.10
C PRO A 1049 23.19 27.20 -3.05
N LEU A 1050 23.35 28.47 -3.45
CA LEU A 1050 23.70 29.57 -2.54
C LEU A 1050 22.56 30.58 -2.35
N GLU A 1051 21.97 31.07 -3.45
CA GLU A 1051 20.98 32.17 -3.45
C GLU A 1051 19.89 31.98 -4.51
#